data_AF-A0A1S3AGW8-F1
#
_entry.id   AF-A0A1S3AGW8-F1
#
_cell.length_a   1.000
_cell.length_b   1.000
_cell.length_c   1.000
_cell.angle_alpha   90.00
_cell.angle_beta   90.00
_cell.angle_gamma   90.00
#
_symmetry.space_group_name_H-M   'P 1'
#
loop_
_entity.id
_entity.type
_entity.pdbx_description
1 polymer ?
#
loop_
_entity_poly.entity_id
_entity_poly.type
_entity_poly.pdbx_seq_one_letter_code
_entity_poly.pdbx_strand_id
1 'polypeptide(L)'
;MAGLVPRVRYLANLCSPARGPATGWPHVRSLGSEIFVCTGGRLVYVYNREGALLTAAYEFPAQVWHLELLDRRGALLVLCAGRGLYCLWLDRVSRQASQDAGDSASELPLIPVEPAACILPDTALCTFTALEDVLVTLARSPARWKMQLFEAPTPGKDPGLEAPIGEVELSTCTPLAKEPGGPPFLPVLCCTSLPGSRVPHSFVLEEGLFGLLFGADAALLQSPMILCGLPDGQLCSVLLKALVTSRWAPTDPQALIKILHHLEEPTIFIGALRTEPGAKDMPDMPCDCLVALGHHGRMVAIKAGRDEAGSLVPELREYCLPGPVHCAACGGNGHLYHSTPSGLCMVGLAPEDTLWEAEQPSRGPPSLPPTLCPASLRVCSLAAFCVSPQIPEGDTELLALSTKGHLMICSLVLSPETPHHTQAVTASVGHKIKELLSGIGTMSERVSSLKKAVDQRNQALKCLNEAMNVSCALLSSKEGPRPISCTTSTAWSRLQQRDVFTATCVLENHSAFSLGRGWALCIQVGPSAGAWELDTGVTAVTYTVPVDQLEPGGRREVTLPLAPGEDNTLGLPLTVACALFYSLREVVGGALAPSDPFREPCVGACLPSVLPKQEGICLPLSEHTVDLLQGLRFPGLAMLPASLLSPAPDPVDNLLGEHVEGGTSLRPASLRARYLPPSLAAIRVSAELLRTALQDGHSGLSLCSATLQWLLAENTAVDLVKAQALSSIQGVAPDGTDVHLTILQVAVTDLCPAGPLQTVEIQVESSSLASMCGAHHAIVRRMQAMVVALATQGGSSPPDLRLQYLHQMQANHEALLREVQALRDRLCTEDEAGSRATAERLLQLYSQLRSPSLLLL
;
A
#
# COMPACT_ATOMS: atom_id res chain seq x y z
N MET A 1 -5.93 30.61 -38.50
CA MET A 1 -5.89 29.76 -37.29
C MET A 1 -5.06 30.46 -36.20
N ALA A 2 -5.67 31.43 -35.52
CA ALA A 2 -5.08 32.06 -34.33
C ALA A 2 -5.05 31.04 -33.19
N GLY A 3 -3.97 31.00 -32.42
CA GLY A 3 -3.81 30.04 -31.32
C GLY A 3 -4.74 30.38 -30.17
N LEU A 4 -5.77 29.58 -29.94
CA LEU A 4 -6.52 29.54 -28.68
C LEU A 4 -5.55 29.09 -27.58
N VAL A 5 -5.27 29.97 -26.62
CA VAL A 5 -4.48 29.62 -25.43
C VAL A 5 -5.47 29.36 -24.28
N PRO A 6 -5.76 28.10 -23.93
CA PRO A 6 -6.61 27.82 -22.79
C PRO A 6 -5.94 28.24 -21.50
N ARG A 7 -6.68 28.95 -20.64
CA ARG A 7 -6.28 29.18 -19.25
C ARG A 7 -6.89 28.10 -18.38
N VAL A 8 -6.05 27.28 -17.76
CA VAL A 8 -6.48 26.19 -16.87
C VAL A 8 -6.30 26.62 -15.41
N ARG A 9 -7.40 26.56 -14.65
CA ARG A 9 -7.41 26.81 -13.20
C ARG A 9 -7.78 25.52 -12.47
N TYR A 10 -6.87 25.00 -11.65
CA TYR A 10 -7.12 23.82 -10.82
C TYR A 10 -7.95 24.20 -9.59
N LEU A 11 -8.98 23.40 -9.29
CA LEU A 11 -9.91 23.63 -8.20
C LEU A 11 -9.69 22.67 -7.02
N ALA A 12 -9.62 21.36 -7.31
CA ALA A 12 -9.49 20.33 -6.29
C ALA A 12 -8.80 19.07 -6.85
N ASN A 13 -8.22 18.25 -5.97
CA ASN A 13 -7.66 16.96 -6.31
C ASN A 13 -8.49 15.85 -5.66
N LEU A 14 -9.08 14.98 -6.46
CA LEU A 14 -9.99 13.91 -6.03
C LEU A 14 -9.33 12.55 -6.29
N CYS A 15 -9.54 11.59 -5.40
CA CYS A 15 -9.05 10.24 -5.59
C CYS A 15 -9.75 9.59 -6.80
N SER A 16 -8.98 9.32 -7.87
CA SER A 16 -9.45 8.57 -9.03
C SER A 16 -9.14 7.07 -8.87
N PRO A 17 -10.11 6.16 -8.96
CA PRO A 17 -9.83 4.73 -9.00
C PRO A 17 -8.99 4.39 -10.25
N ALA A 18 -8.07 3.42 -10.12
CA ALA A 18 -7.26 2.94 -11.23
C ALA A 18 -8.20 2.37 -12.31
N ARG A 19 -8.17 2.96 -13.51
CA ARG A 19 -9.12 2.72 -14.59
C ARG A 19 -9.03 1.26 -15.06
N GLY A 20 -10.12 0.51 -14.87
CA GLY A 20 -10.31 -0.85 -15.39
C GLY A 20 -11.64 -0.92 -16.15
N PRO A 21 -11.88 -1.94 -17.00
CA PRO A 21 -13.09 -2.06 -17.82
C PRO A 21 -14.41 -2.17 -17.03
N ALA A 22 -14.35 -2.28 -15.70
CA ALA A 22 -15.47 -2.36 -14.78
C ALA A 22 -15.58 -1.18 -13.78
N THR A 23 -14.88 -0.07 -14.02
CA THR A 23 -14.95 1.14 -13.17
C THR A 23 -16.08 2.07 -13.65
N GLY A 24 -16.86 2.64 -12.72
CA GLY A 24 -17.93 3.59 -13.01
C GLY A 24 -17.50 4.79 -13.87
N TRP A 25 -18.48 5.47 -14.47
CA TRP A 25 -18.20 6.55 -15.42
C TRP A 25 -18.08 7.90 -14.68
N PRO A 26 -16.98 8.65 -14.89
CA PRO A 26 -16.81 9.95 -14.26
C PRO A 26 -17.84 10.94 -14.82
N HIS A 27 -18.35 11.83 -13.96
CA HIS A 27 -19.33 12.84 -14.33
C HIS A 27 -18.98 14.17 -13.66
N VAL A 28 -19.23 15.26 -14.39
CA VAL A 28 -19.16 16.64 -13.88
C VAL A 28 -20.42 17.36 -14.30
N ARG A 29 -21.11 17.98 -13.33
CA ARG A 29 -22.31 18.78 -13.52
C ARG A 29 -22.28 20.00 -12.62
N SER A 30 -22.91 21.09 -13.04
CA SER A 30 -22.99 22.34 -12.27
C SER A 30 -24.45 22.75 -12.06
N LEU A 31 -24.79 23.16 -10.84
CA LEU A 31 -26.05 23.79 -10.47
C LEU A 31 -25.74 25.09 -9.71
N GLY A 32 -26.01 26.24 -10.33
CA GLY A 32 -25.66 27.52 -9.72
C GLY A 32 -24.15 27.61 -9.40
N SER A 33 -23.80 27.88 -8.15
CA SER A 33 -22.41 27.92 -7.68
C SER A 33 -21.85 26.56 -7.26
N GLU A 34 -22.66 25.49 -7.23
CA GLU A 34 -22.23 24.15 -6.82
C GLU A 34 -21.87 23.27 -8.02
N ILE A 35 -20.79 22.49 -7.87
CA ILE A 35 -20.30 21.54 -8.87
C ILE A 35 -20.35 20.14 -8.27
N PHE A 36 -21.11 19.25 -8.89
CA PHE A 36 -21.23 17.84 -8.53
C PHE A 36 -20.27 17.02 -9.38
N VAL A 37 -19.39 16.27 -8.72
CA VAL A 37 -18.31 15.51 -9.37
C VAL A 37 -18.31 14.07 -8.91
N CYS A 38 -18.32 13.15 -9.86
CA CYS A 38 -18.11 11.72 -9.62
C CYS A 38 -16.84 11.26 -10.35
N THR A 39 -15.96 10.53 -9.65
CA THR A 39 -14.73 9.95 -10.23
C THR A 39 -14.92 8.53 -10.77
N GLY A 40 -16.17 8.04 -10.84
CA GLY A 40 -16.48 6.65 -11.19
C GLY A 40 -16.45 5.66 -10.02
N GLY A 41 -16.26 6.17 -8.81
CA GLY A 41 -16.34 5.40 -7.56
C GLY A 41 -17.74 5.40 -6.94
N ARG A 42 -17.80 5.23 -5.62
CA ARG A 42 -19.04 5.30 -4.82
C ARG A 42 -19.37 6.71 -4.31
N LEU A 43 -18.47 7.66 -4.56
CA LEU A 43 -18.53 9.01 -3.98
C LEU A 43 -18.94 10.03 -5.04
N VAL A 44 -19.88 10.90 -4.65
CA VAL A 44 -20.22 12.12 -5.38
C VAL A 44 -19.82 13.32 -4.53
N TYR A 45 -18.84 14.09 -5.00
CA TYR A 45 -18.32 15.27 -4.34
C TYR A 45 -19.12 16.51 -4.74
N VAL A 46 -19.33 17.42 -3.79
CA VAL A 46 -19.90 18.75 -4.01
C VAL A 46 -18.80 19.78 -3.79
N TYR A 47 -18.54 20.60 -4.79
CA TYR A 47 -17.59 21.71 -4.73
C TYR A 47 -18.33 23.03 -4.88
N ASN A 48 -18.16 23.93 -3.93
CA ASN A 48 -18.70 25.29 -4.02
C ASN A 48 -17.71 26.20 -4.74
N ARG A 49 -18.11 26.72 -5.90
CA ARG A 49 -17.33 27.62 -6.74
C ARG A 49 -17.04 28.97 -6.08
N GLU A 50 -17.98 29.51 -5.30
CA GLU A 50 -17.82 30.80 -4.61
C GLU A 50 -16.91 30.66 -3.38
N GLY A 51 -17.11 29.60 -2.61
CA GLY A 51 -16.29 29.29 -1.44
C GLY A 51 -14.91 28.68 -1.78
N ALA A 52 -14.69 28.30 -3.04
CA ALA A 52 -13.50 27.63 -3.54
C ALA A 52 -13.09 26.37 -2.75
N LEU A 53 -14.06 25.66 -2.18
CA LEU A 53 -13.84 24.51 -1.30
C LEU A 53 -14.84 23.38 -1.57
N LEU A 54 -14.41 22.15 -1.28
CA LEU A 54 -15.30 20.99 -1.26
C LEU A 54 -16.22 21.08 -0.03
N THR A 55 -17.54 21.06 -0.25
CA THR A 55 -18.54 21.26 0.82
C THR A 55 -19.05 19.94 1.40
N ALA A 56 -19.17 18.89 0.59
CA ALA A 56 -19.65 17.59 1.02
C ALA A 56 -19.22 16.45 0.08
N ALA A 57 -19.27 15.21 0.58
CA ALA A 57 -19.14 14.01 -0.23
C ALA A 57 -20.25 13.00 0.11
N TYR A 58 -21.08 12.63 -0.87
CA TYR A 58 -22.13 11.64 -0.72
C TYR A 58 -21.62 10.24 -1.03
N GLU A 59 -21.79 9.29 -0.10
CA GLU A 59 -21.41 7.90 -0.29
C GLU A 59 -22.61 7.03 -0.68
N PHE A 60 -22.54 6.48 -1.89
CA PHE A 60 -23.55 5.59 -2.45
C PHE A 60 -23.25 4.11 -2.18
N PRO A 61 -24.28 3.23 -2.18
CA PRO A 61 -24.12 1.81 -1.88
C PRO A 61 -23.35 1.00 -2.95
N ALA A 62 -23.17 1.55 -4.15
CA ALA A 62 -22.37 0.95 -5.22
C ALA A 62 -21.73 2.03 -6.12
N GLN A 63 -20.99 1.60 -7.14
CA GLN A 63 -20.34 2.51 -8.08
C GLN A 63 -21.38 3.32 -8.85
N VAL A 64 -21.11 4.62 -9.02
CA VAL A 64 -22.01 5.52 -9.75
C VAL A 64 -21.76 5.38 -11.26
N TRP A 65 -22.83 5.07 -12.00
CA TRP A 65 -22.83 4.91 -13.45
C TRP A 65 -23.31 6.15 -14.19
N HIS A 66 -24.32 6.85 -13.65
CA HIS A 66 -24.89 8.05 -14.26
C HIS A 66 -25.38 9.03 -13.19
N LEU A 67 -25.35 10.32 -13.49
CA LEU A 67 -25.75 11.40 -12.60
C LEU A 67 -26.39 12.54 -13.40
N GLU A 68 -27.56 12.99 -12.94
CA GLU A 68 -28.33 14.08 -13.54
C GLU A 68 -28.96 14.97 -12.46
N LEU A 69 -29.09 16.25 -12.75
CA LEU A 69 -29.66 17.26 -11.85
C LEU A 69 -31.05 17.64 -12.34
N LEU A 70 -32.00 17.73 -11.41
CA LEU A 70 -33.33 18.26 -11.63
C LEU A 70 -33.37 19.70 -11.11
N ASP A 71 -32.88 20.65 -11.91
CA ASP A 71 -32.63 22.04 -11.49
C ASP A 71 -33.86 22.72 -10.88
N ARG A 72 -35.05 22.55 -11.49
CA ARG A 72 -36.30 23.15 -10.99
C ARG A 72 -36.81 22.53 -9.69
N ARG A 73 -36.42 21.29 -9.39
CA ARG A 73 -36.90 20.53 -8.22
C ARG A 73 -35.84 20.45 -7.11
N GLY A 74 -34.62 20.94 -7.35
CA GLY A 74 -33.52 20.89 -6.39
C GLY A 74 -33.12 19.47 -6.00
N ALA A 75 -33.16 18.52 -6.94
CA ALA A 75 -32.88 17.11 -6.70
C ALA A 75 -31.72 16.59 -7.54
N LEU A 76 -30.93 15.69 -6.95
CA LEU A 76 -29.83 14.99 -7.58
C LEU A 76 -30.23 13.52 -7.77
N LEU A 77 -30.29 13.07 -9.04
CA LEU A 77 -30.54 11.69 -9.40
C LEU A 77 -29.23 10.97 -9.68
N VAL A 78 -29.05 9.78 -9.09
CA VAL A 78 -27.81 9.00 -9.21
C VAL A 78 -28.11 7.52 -9.45
N LEU A 79 -27.60 6.99 -10.56
CA LEU A 79 -27.71 5.57 -10.89
C LEU A 79 -26.51 4.80 -10.35
N CYS A 80 -26.78 3.78 -9.54
CA CYS A 80 -25.77 2.93 -8.93
C CYS A 80 -25.75 1.53 -9.55
N ALA A 81 -24.55 1.06 -9.90
CA ALA A 81 -24.30 -0.23 -10.52
C ALA A 81 -24.94 -1.39 -9.74
N GLY A 82 -25.86 -2.12 -10.39
CA GLY A 82 -26.51 -3.30 -9.81
C GLY A 82 -27.35 -3.03 -8.55
N ARG A 83 -27.72 -1.77 -8.28
CA ARG A 83 -28.56 -1.38 -7.13
C ARG A 83 -29.83 -0.65 -7.54
N GLY A 84 -29.73 0.28 -8.48
CA GLY A 84 -30.88 1.07 -8.95
C GLY A 84 -30.64 2.57 -8.89
N LEU A 85 -31.73 3.34 -9.01
CA LEU A 85 -31.74 4.80 -9.08
C LEU A 85 -32.05 5.42 -7.71
N TYR A 86 -31.26 6.41 -7.31
CA TYR A 86 -31.37 7.14 -6.04
C TYR A 86 -31.70 8.61 -6.30
N CYS A 87 -32.49 9.21 -5.41
CA CYS A 87 -32.87 10.63 -5.46
C CYS A 87 -32.51 11.34 -4.15
N LEU A 88 -31.74 12.41 -4.24
CA LEU A 88 -31.35 13.25 -3.11
C LEU A 88 -31.90 14.67 -3.27
N TRP A 89 -32.58 15.17 -2.24
CA TRP A 89 -33.13 16.53 -2.22
C TRP A 89 -32.11 17.50 -1.60
N LEU A 90 -31.58 18.42 -2.40
CA LEU A 90 -30.47 19.31 -2.02
C LEU A 90 -30.87 20.31 -0.91
N ASP A 91 -32.14 20.75 -0.87
CA ASP A 91 -32.67 21.69 0.13
C ASP A 91 -32.77 21.12 1.56
N ARG A 92 -32.85 19.80 1.73
CA ARG A 92 -32.92 19.15 3.06
C ARG A 92 -31.54 19.01 3.70
N VAL A 93 -30.50 18.81 2.89
CA VAL A 93 -29.17 18.44 3.37
C VAL A 93 -28.36 19.67 3.82
N SER A 94 -28.57 20.83 3.19
CA SER A 94 -27.95 22.10 3.59
C SER A 94 -28.30 22.51 5.03
N ARG A 95 -29.49 22.16 5.52
CA ARG A 95 -29.92 22.43 6.91
C ARG A 95 -29.33 21.46 7.92
N GLN A 96 -29.10 20.20 7.53
CA GLN A 96 -28.57 19.16 8.41
C GLN A 96 -27.05 19.31 8.61
N ALA A 97 -26.31 19.69 7.56
CA ALA A 97 -24.88 20.02 7.66
C ALA A 97 -24.60 21.28 8.52
N SER A 98 -25.59 22.16 8.69
CA SER A 98 -25.45 23.38 9.52
C SER A 98 -25.67 23.16 11.02
N GLN A 99 -26.27 22.04 11.43
CA GLN A 99 -26.57 21.75 12.85
C GLN A 99 -25.46 20.98 13.59
N ASP A 100 -24.60 20.25 12.87
CA ASP A 100 -23.49 19.46 13.45
C ASP A 100 -22.14 20.19 13.44
N ALA A 101 -22.09 21.47 13.03
CA ALA A 101 -20.88 22.29 13.02
C ALA A 101 -20.51 22.81 14.43
N GLY A 102 -20.26 21.91 15.37
CA GLY A 102 -19.58 22.19 16.63
C GLY A 102 -18.10 21.81 16.52
N ASP A 103 -17.21 22.81 16.51
CA ASP A 103 -15.77 22.76 16.81
C ASP A 103 -15.01 21.44 16.54
N SER A 104 -14.78 21.11 15.27
CA SER A 104 -13.61 20.31 14.87
C SER A 104 -13.19 20.66 13.46
N ALA A 105 -12.06 21.36 13.35
CA ALA A 105 -11.47 21.75 12.08
C ALA A 105 -10.93 20.53 11.31
N SER A 106 -11.22 20.51 10.00
CA SER A 106 -10.35 19.96 8.93
C SER A 106 -10.69 18.61 8.27
N GLU A 107 -11.90 18.06 8.39
CA GLU A 107 -12.33 16.90 7.59
C GLU A 107 -13.59 17.19 6.75
N LEU A 108 -13.60 16.71 5.50
CA LEU A 108 -14.71 16.81 4.55
C LEU A 108 -15.91 15.98 5.05
N PRO A 109 -17.13 16.55 5.20
CA PRO A 109 -18.26 15.79 5.71
C PRO A 109 -18.67 14.71 4.70
N LEU A 110 -18.52 13.44 5.11
CA LEU A 110 -18.93 12.27 4.36
C LEU A 110 -20.36 11.89 4.77
N ILE A 111 -21.30 11.99 3.83
CA ILE A 111 -22.74 11.77 4.07
C ILE A 111 -23.14 10.44 3.41
N PRO A 112 -23.40 9.36 4.18
CA PRO A 112 -23.88 8.11 3.61
C PRO A 112 -25.31 8.25 3.09
N VAL A 113 -25.55 7.78 1.87
CA VAL A 113 -26.88 7.80 1.25
C VAL A 113 -27.69 6.61 1.78
N GLU A 114 -28.80 6.91 2.45
CA GLU A 114 -29.68 5.89 3.01
C GLU A 114 -30.35 5.03 1.93
N PRO A 115 -30.58 3.73 2.17
CA PRO A 115 -31.34 2.87 1.25
C PRO A 115 -32.75 3.39 0.94
N ALA A 116 -33.35 4.18 1.84
CA ALA A 116 -34.65 4.81 1.66
C ALA A 116 -34.67 5.87 0.54
N ALA A 117 -33.51 6.39 0.13
CA ALA A 117 -33.39 7.31 -1.00
C ALA A 117 -33.46 6.61 -2.37
N CYS A 118 -33.52 5.27 -2.40
CA CYS A 118 -33.69 4.50 -3.63
C CYS A 118 -35.12 4.63 -4.15
N ILE A 119 -35.28 5.19 -5.34
CA ILE A 119 -36.59 5.42 -5.97
C ILE A 119 -36.99 4.28 -6.93
N LEU A 120 -35.99 3.61 -7.52
CA LEU A 120 -36.20 2.49 -8.45
C LEU A 120 -35.13 1.41 -8.25
N PRO A 121 -35.42 0.36 -7.47
CA PRO A 121 -34.49 -0.76 -7.27
C PRO A 121 -34.55 -1.71 -8.47
N ASP A 122 -33.75 -1.45 -9.50
CA ASP A 122 -33.59 -2.36 -10.63
C ASP A 122 -32.10 -2.54 -10.98
N THR A 123 -31.65 -3.79 -10.90
CA THR A 123 -30.28 -4.21 -11.16
C THR A 123 -29.90 -4.19 -12.64
N ALA A 124 -30.90 -4.17 -13.54
CA ALA A 124 -30.70 -4.14 -14.99
C ALA A 124 -30.58 -2.72 -15.56
N LEU A 125 -30.90 -1.68 -14.78
CA LEU A 125 -30.79 -0.28 -15.20
C LEU A 125 -29.36 0.10 -15.59
N CYS A 126 -29.22 0.71 -16.76
CA CYS A 126 -27.92 1.11 -17.31
C CYS A 126 -27.77 2.62 -17.49
N THR A 127 -28.86 3.34 -17.77
CA THR A 127 -28.86 4.81 -17.89
C THR A 127 -30.26 5.37 -17.67
N PHE A 128 -30.38 6.67 -17.48
CA PHE A 128 -31.65 7.39 -17.38
C PHE A 128 -31.49 8.81 -17.91
N THR A 129 -32.62 9.48 -18.19
CA THR A 129 -32.69 10.93 -18.38
C THR A 129 -34.00 11.45 -17.80
N ALA A 130 -34.01 12.67 -17.29
CA ALA A 130 -35.18 13.28 -16.68
C ALA A 130 -35.67 14.49 -17.47
N LEU A 131 -36.99 14.54 -17.67
CA LEU A 131 -37.67 15.53 -18.50
C LEU A 131 -38.89 16.09 -17.77
N GLU A 132 -38.72 17.24 -17.10
CA GLU A 132 -39.74 17.90 -16.24
C GLU A 132 -40.43 16.97 -15.23
N ASP A 133 -41.49 16.30 -15.67
CA ASP A 133 -42.37 15.45 -14.89
C ASP A 133 -42.24 13.96 -15.26
N VAL A 134 -41.38 13.61 -16.21
CA VAL A 134 -41.16 12.25 -16.68
C VAL A 134 -39.71 11.84 -16.49
N LEU A 135 -39.49 10.70 -15.84
CA LEU A 135 -38.21 10.03 -15.75
C LEU A 135 -38.17 8.89 -16.78
N VAL A 136 -37.19 8.92 -17.68
CA VAL A 136 -36.98 7.89 -18.70
C VAL A 136 -35.81 7.04 -18.27
N THR A 137 -36.00 5.72 -18.20
CA THR A 137 -34.95 4.77 -17.86
C THR A 137 -34.72 3.78 -18.97
N LEU A 138 -33.51 3.25 -19.06
CA LEU A 138 -33.17 2.19 -20.00
C LEU A 138 -32.48 1.03 -19.26
N ALA A 139 -33.14 -0.13 -19.29
CA ALA A 139 -32.69 -1.35 -18.65
C ALA A 139 -32.22 -2.39 -19.67
N ARG A 140 -31.22 -3.18 -19.29
CA ARG A 140 -30.66 -4.26 -20.11
C ARG A 140 -31.50 -5.53 -19.94
N SER A 141 -32.11 -6.01 -21.02
CA SER A 141 -32.72 -7.33 -21.09
C SER A 141 -31.81 -8.33 -21.83
N PRO A 142 -32.07 -9.66 -21.77
CA PRO A 142 -31.19 -10.68 -22.35
C PRO A 142 -30.92 -10.54 -23.86
N ALA A 143 -31.81 -9.89 -24.61
CA ALA A 143 -31.68 -9.73 -26.07
C ALA A 143 -32.09 -8.32 -26.57
N ARG A 144 -32.61 -7.45 -25.70
CA ARG A 144 -33.18 -6.15 -26.06
C ARG A 144 -32.88 -5.11 -24.99
N TRP A 145 -33.02 -3.83 -25.33
CA TRP A 145 -33.05 -2.77 -24.34
C TRP A 145 -34.49 -2.39 -24.05
N LYS A 146 -34.83 -2.24 -22.77
CA LYS A 146 -36.20 -1.91 -22.35
C LYS A 146 -36.21 -0.48 -21.84
N MET A 147 -36.89 0.40 -22.57
CA MET A 147 -37.10 1.79 -22.19
C MET A 147 -38.42 1.92 -21.42
N GLN A 148 -38.37 2.53 -20.25
CA GLN A 148 -39.53 2.72 -19.39
C GLN A 148 -39.67 4.18 -18.96
N LEU A 149 -40.91 4.65 -18.90
CA LEU A 149 -41.25 6.01 -18.49
C LEU A 149 -41.91 5.94 -17.11
N PHE A 150 -41.46 6.79 -16.20
CA PHE A 150 -42.00 6.94 -14.86
C PHE A 150 -42.37 8.39 -14.61
N GLU A 151 -43.23 8.64 -13.63
CA GLU A 151 -43.44 9.98 -13.10
C GLU A 151 -42.16 10.44 -12.40
N ALA A 152 -41.67 11.63 -12.68
CA ALA A 152 -40.48 12.15 -12.02
C ALA A 152 -40.74 12.37 -10.51
N PRO A 153 -39.78 12.05 -9.64
CA PRO A 153 -39.98 12.12 -8.19
C PRO A 153 -40.25 13.57 -7.74
N THR A 154 -41.24 13.75 -6.86
CA THR A 154 -41.63 15.05 -6.29
C THR A 154 -41.30 15.13 -4.81
N PRO A 155 -40.95 16.32 -4.28
CA PRO A 155 -40.57 16.45 -2.89
C PRO A 155 -41.80 16.22 -1.98
N GLY A 156 -41.70 15.27 -1.05
CA GLY A 156 -42.74 14.97 -0.07
C GLY A 156 -43.70 13.81 -0.42
N LYS A 157 -43.58 13.20 -1.61
CA LYS A 157 -44.23 11.92 -1.95
C LYS A 157 -43.30 10.76 -1.54
N ASP A 158 -43.86 9.58 -1.29
CA ASP A 158 -43.06 8.38 -0.99
C ASP A 158 -42.02 8.13 -2.11
N PRO A 159 -40.80 7.70 -1.76
CA PRO A 159 -39.68 7.65 -2.70
C PRO A 159 -39.87 6.61 -3.82
N GLY A 160 -40.70 5.59 -3.63
CA GLY A 160 -40.92 4.55 -4.61
C GLY A 160 -41.66 5.05 -5.85
N LEU A 161 -41.08 4.82 -7.03
CA LEU A 161 -41.78 5.07 -8.29
C LEU A 161 -42.93 4.06 -8.48
N GLU A 162 -44.07 4.57 -8.95
CA GLU A 162 -45.22 3.76 -9.34
C GLU A 162 -44.93 2.94 -10.61
N ALA A 163 -45.89 2.11 -11.03
CA ALA A 163 -45.77 1.34 -12.26
C ALA A 163 -45.46 2.24 -13.48
N PRO A 164 -44.68 1.76 -14.46
CA PRO A 164 -44.28 2.57 -15.61
C PRO A 164 -45.51 3.09 -16.38
N ILE A 165 -45.45 4.35 -16.77
CA ILE A 165 -46.49 5.07 -17.53
C ILE A 165 -46.49 4.62 -18.99
N GLY A 166 -45.32 4.25 -19.52
CA GLY A 166 -45.14 3.73 -20.86
C GLY A 166 -43.88 2.87 -20.96
N GLU A 167 -43.86 1.94 -21.91
CA GLU A 167 -42.75 1.01 -22.11
C GLU A 167 -42.57 0.71 -23.61
N VAL A 168 -41.31 0.62 -24.05
CA VAL A 168 -40.96 0.18 -25.39
C VAL A 168 -39.65 -0.63 -25.37
N GLU A 169 -39.53 -1.63 -26.24
CA GLU A 169 -38.32 -2.44 -26.37
C GLU A 169 -37.52 -2.07 -27.63
N LEU A 170 -36.24 -1.74 -27.48
CA LEU A 170 -35.32 -1.50 -28.59
C LEU A 170 -34.62 -2.81 -28.97
N SER A 171 -34.67 -3.15 -30.25
CA SER A 171 -33.98 -4.34 -30.79
C SER A 171 -32.48 -4.07 -30.95
N THR A 172 -31.63 -5.05 -30.65
CA THR A 172 -30.17 -4.96 -30.82
C THR A 172 -29.71 -5.71 -32.06
N CYS A 173 -28.65 -5.23 -32.72
CA CYS A 173 -28.10 -5.90 -33.91
C CYS A 173 -27.33 -7.20 -33.58
N THR A 174 -26.88 -7.37 -32.34
CA THR A 174 -26.09 -8.53 -31.90
C THR A 174 -26.57 -9.05 -30.53
N PRO A 175 -26.84 -10.36 -30.37
CA PRO A 175 -27.21 -10.93 -29.09
C PRO A 175 -26.06 -10.76 -28.09
N LEU A 176 -26.30 -10.05 -26.98
CA LEU A 176 -25.31 -9.85 -25.93
C LEU A 176 -24.98 -11.21 -25.27
N ALA A 177 -23.70 -11.59 -25.27
CA ALA A 177 -23.22 -12.76 -24.53
C ALA A 177 -23.46 -12.56 -23.02
N LYS A 178 -23.94 -13.61 -22.33
CA LYS A 178 -24.08 -13.65 -20.87
C LYS A 178 -22.70 -13.73 -20.21
N GLU A 179 -21.96 -12.63 -20.20
CA GLU A 179 -20.78 -12.50 -19.35
C GLU A 179 -21.19 -11.97 -17.97
N PRO A 180 -20.64 -12.52 -16.86
CA PRO A 180 -20.83 -12.01 -15.51
C PRO A 180 -20.02 -10.71 -15.34
N GLY A 181 -20.56 -9.63 -15.89
CA GLY A 181 -20.03 -8.26 -15.85
C GLY A 181 -21.06 -7.30 -16.46
N GLY A 182 -21.11 -6.05 -15.98
CA GLY A 182 -21.92 -5.01 -16.65
C GLY A 182 -21.49 -4.81 -18.11
N PRO A 183 -22.30 -4.13 -18.95
CA PRO A 183 -21.87 -3.86 -20.32
C PRO A 183 -20.60 -2.98 -20.31
N PRO A 184 -19.64 -3.19 -21.23
CA PRO A 184 -18.39 -2.41 -21.28
C PRO A 184 -18.64 -0.92 -21.59
N PHE A 185 -19.77 -0.60 -22.23
CA PHE A 185 -20.24 0.75 -22.51
C PHE A 185 -21.69 0.92 -22.07
N LEU A 186 -22.01 2.07 -21.48
CA LEU A 186 -23.38 2.43 -21.12
C LEU A 186 -24.07 3.12 -22.31
N PRO A 187 -25.38 2.90 -22.50
CA PRO A 187 -26.15 3.65 -23.48
C PRO A 187 -26.26 5.14 -23.11
N VAL A 188 -26.37 5.98 -24.12
CA VAL A 188 -26.51 7.44 -24.00
C VAL A 188 -27.95 7.83 -24.27
N LEU A 189 -28.58 8.60 -23.37
CA LEU A 189 -29.90 9.18 -23.56
C LEU A 189 -29.81 10.70 -23.62
N CYS A 190 -30.53 11.30 -24.55
CA CYS A 190 -30.70 12.75 -24.67
C CYS A 190 -32.13 13.07 -25.10
N CYS A 191 -32.62 14.24 -24.72
CA CYS A 191 -33.95 14.69 -25.11
C CYS A 191 -33.86 15.86 -26.10
N THR A 192 -34.76 15.89 -27.08
CA THR A 192 -34.88 17.00 -28.02
C THR A 192 -36.33 17.45 -28.19
N SER A 193 -36.54 18.74 -28.39
CA SER A 193 -37.86 19.37 -28.47
C SER A 193 -37.92 20.44 -29.56
N LEU A 194 -39.15 20.82 -29.94
CA LEU A 194 -39.39 21.95 -30.86
C LEU A 194 -39.29 23.31 -30.14
N PRO A 195 -39.00 24.39 -30.89
CA PRO A 195 -39.00 25.74 -30.35
C PRO A 195 -40.38 26.10 -29.79
N GLY A 196 -40.42 26.53 -28.53
CA GLY A 196 -41.67 26.85 -27.81
C GLY A 196 -42.11 25.80 -26.78
N SER A 197 -41.55 24.58 -26.84
CA SER A 197 -41.68 23.58 -25.77
C SER A 197 -40.59 23.85 -24.72
N ARG A 198 -40.94 24.50 -23.60
CA ARG A 198 -39.96 24.93 -22.57
C ARG A 198 -39.52 23.79 -21.66
N VAL A 199 -38.83 22.82 -22.21
CA VAL A 199 -38.42 21.62 -21.48
C VAL A 199 -36.93 21.70 -21.09
N PRO A 200 -36.61 21.87 -19.78
CA PRO A 200 -35.24 21.89 -19.27
C PRO A 200 -34.50 20.59 -19.62
N HIS A 201 -33.18 20.68 -19.83
CA HIS A 201 -32.30 19.53 -20.17
C HIS A 201 -32.58 18.86 -21.54
N SER A 202 -33.48 19.41 -22.36
CA SER A 202 -33.62 19.05 -23.77
C SER A 202 -32.97 20.12 -24.66
N PHE A 203 -32.30 19.71 -25.75
CA PHE A 203 -31.86 20.67 -26.75
C PHE A 203 -32.96 20.92 -27.78
N VAL A 204 -33.16 22.19 -28.11
CA VAL A 204 -34.19 22.65 -29.05
C VAL A 204 -33.64 22.54 -30.46
N LEU A 205 -34.29 21.77 -31.33
CA LEU A 205 -33.92 21.69 -32.76
C LEU A 205 -34.78 22.65 -33.58
N GLU A 206 -34.24 23.12 -34.70
CA GLU A 206 -35.02 23.87 -35.68
C GLU A 206 -36.17 23.02 -36.22
N GLU A 207 -37.33 23.64 -36.44
CA GLU A 207 -38.56 22.96 -36.89
C GLU A 207 -38.35 22.17 -38.18
N GLY A 208 -37.56 22.70 -39.12
CA GLY A 208 -37.22 22.01 -40.37
C GLY A 208 -36.45 20.71 -40.13
N LEU A 209 -35.38 20.76 -39.32
CA LEU A 209 -34.59 19.56 -39.00
C LEU A 209 -35.40 18.55 -38.16
N PHE A 210 -36.17 19.03 -37.19
CA PHE A 210 -37.02 18.19 -36.35
C PHE A 210 -38.04 17.41 -37.20
N GLY A 211 -38.74 18.10 -38.11
CA GLY A 211 -39.73 17.48 -39.00
C GLY A 211 -39.12 16.45 -39.93
N LEU A 212 -37.90 16.68 -40.44
CA LEU A 212 -37.19 15.71 -41.30
C LEU A 212 -36.75 14.47 -40.53
N LEU A 213 -36.21 14.64 -39.33
CA LEU A 213 -35.70 13.53 -38.51
C LEU A 213 -36.82 12.67 -37.94
N PHE A 214 -37.90 13.29 -37.46
CA PHE A 214 -38.93 12.59 -36.67
C PHE A 214 -40.28 12.47 -37.39
N GLY A 215 -40.46 13.15 -38.52
CA GLY A 215 -41.70 13.15 -39.29
C GLY A 215 -42.65 14.29 -38.90
N ALA A 216 -43.59 14.59 -39.80
CA ALA A 216 -44.58 15.66 -39.61
C ALA A 216 -45.49 15.40 -38.40
N ASP A 217 -45.84 14.15 -38.12
CA ASP A 217 -46.72 13.78 -37.00
C ASP A 217 -46.10 14.14 -35.64
N ALA A 218 -44.79 13.90 -35.48
CA ALA A 218 -44.07 14.28 -34.26
C ALA A 218 -44.01 15.80 -34.08
N ALA A 219 -43.82 16.54 -35.18
CA ALA A 219 -43.79 18.00 -35.17
C ALA A 219 -45.16 18.60 -34.81
N LEU A 220 -46.24 18.07 -35.38
CA LEU A 220 -47.63 18.49 -35.10
C LEU A 220 -48.02 18.24 -33.64
N LEU A 221 -47.59 17.12 -33.06
CA LEU A 221 -47.84 16.80 -31.65
C LEU A 221 -47.02 17.66 -30.67
N GLN A 222 -46.03 18.41 -31.19
CA GLN A 222 -45.05 19.17 -30.40
C GLN A 222 -44.54 18.35 -29.21
N SER A 223 -44.29 17.06 -29.45
CA SER A 223 -43.84 16.12 -28.44
C SER A 223 -42.33 16.13 -28.39
N PRO A 224 -41.71 16.13 -27.19
CA PRO A 224 -40.29 15.86 -27.09
C PRO A 224 -39.99 14.43 -27.60
N MET A 225 -38.79 14.27 -28.15
CA MET A 225 -38.23 13.00 -28.63
C MET A 225 -37.08 12.59 -27.72
N ILE A 226 -37.02 11.31 -27.38
CA ILE A 226 -35.87 10.71 -26.68
C ILE A 226 -34.95 10.11 -27.73
N LEU A 227 -33.69 10.56 -27.76
CA LEU A 227 -32.62 9.99 -28.57
C LEU A 227 -31.81 9.01 -27.73
N CYS A 228 -31.57 7.83 -28.28
CA CYS A 228 -30.81 6.76 -27.64
C CYS A 228 -29.65 6.34 -28.52
N GLY A 229 -28.45 6.41 -27.97
CA GLY A 229 -27.24 5.84 -28.53
C GLY A 229 -26.92 4.52 -27.83
N LEU A 230 -27.03 3.42 -28.55
CA LEU A 230 -26.81 2.08 -27.99
C LEU A 230 -25.33 1.64 -28.08
N PRO A 231 -24.89 0.70 -27.22
CA PRO A 231 -23.52 0.17 -27.27
C PRO A 231 -23.18 -0.61 -28.54
N ASP A 232 -24.17 -1.05 -29.32
CA ASP A 232 -23.96 -1.67 -30.65
C ASP A 232 -23.79 -0.63 -31.77
N GLY A 233 -23.93 0.66 -31.45
CA GLY A 233 -23.75 1.78 -32.37
C GLY A 233 -25.02 2.28 -33.03
N GLN A 234 -26.19 1.70 -32.72
CA GLN A 234 -27.46 2.23 -33.20
C GLN A 234 -27.83 3.56 -32.53
N LEU A 235 -28.22 4.54 -33.35
CA LEU A 235 -28.85 5.79 -32.92
C LEU A 235 -30.35 5.72 -33.24
N CYS A 236 -31.20 5.69 -32.23
CA CYS A 236 -32.65 5.61 -32.39
C CYS A 236 -33.40 6.74 -31.65
N SER A 237 -34.61 7.03 -32.08
CA SER A 237 -35.48 8.05 -31.51
C SER A 237 -36.84 7.47 -31.12
N VAL A 238 -37.38 7.91 -29.98
CA VAL A 238 -38.67 7.49 -29.44
C VAL A 238 -39.56 8.70 -29.14
N LEU A 239 -40.82 8.67 -29.57
CA LEU A 239 -41.80 9.75 -29.41
C LEU A 239 -42.46 9.71 -28.02
N LEU A 240 -42.18 10.69 -27.16
CA LEU A 240 -42.57 10.64 -25.73
C LEU A 240 -44.09 10.66 -25.49
N LYS A 241 -44.82 11.66 -26.02
CA LYS A 241 -46.27 11.81 -25.76
C LYS A 241 -47.05 10.61 -26.27
N ALA A 242 -46.67 10.06 -27.42
CA ALA A 242 -47.30 8.87 -27.99
C ALA A 242 -47.08 7.63 -27.10
N LEU A 243 -45.90 7.52 -26.49
CA LEU A 243 -45.57 6.42 -25.57
C LEU A 243 -46.30 6.52 -24.22
N VAL A 244 -46.63 7.74 -23.77
CA VAL A 244 -47.51 7.94 -22.61
C VAL A 244 -48.95 7.54 -22.93
N THR A 245 -49.42 7.82 -24.16
CA THR A 245 -50.79 7.49 -24.59
C THR A 245 -50.98 6.05 -25.05
N SER A 246 -49.92 5.32 -25.41
CA SER A 246 -50.00 3.93 -25.89
C SER A 246 -50.53 2.97 -24.83
N ARG A 247 -50.48 3.35 -23.55
CA ARG A 247 -51.15 2.61 -22.47
C ARG A 247 -52.67 2.56 -22.66
N TRP A 248 -53.26 3.53 -23.37
CA TRP A 248 -54.70 3.72 -23.51
C TRP A 248 -55.22 3.49 -24.95
N ALA A 249 -54.34 3.19 -25.92
CA ALA A 249 -54.68 2.93 -27.32
C ALA A 249 -53.92 1.71 -27.88
N PRO A 250 -54.52 0.88 -28.77
CA PRO A 250 -53.95 -0.39 -29.24
C PRO A 250 -52.88 -0.23 -30.34
N THR A 251 -52.09 0.84 -30.30
CA THR A 251 -51.01 1.09 -31.28
C THR A 251 -49.79 0.26 -30.92
N ASP A 252 -49.18 -0.43 -31.90
CA ASP A 252 -47.95 -1.19 -31.68
C ASP A 252 -46.82 -0.26 -31.20
N PRO A 253 -46.30 -0.42 -29.97
CA PRO A 253 -45.27 0.46 -29.41
C PRO A 253 -43.96 0.40 -30.22
N GLN A 254 -43.73 -0.64 -31.02
CA GLN A 254 -42.57 -0.70 -31.93
C GLN A 254 -42.62 0.34 -33.04
N ALA A 255 -43.83 0.77 -33.46
CA ALA A 255 -43.99 1.80 -34.48
C ALA A 255 -43.51 3.20 -34.02
N LEU A 256 -43.28 3.38 -32.71
CA LEU A 256 -42.79 4.63 -32.12
C LEU A 256 -41.26 4.77 -32.18
N ILE A 257 -40.55 3.70 -32.53
CA ILE A 257 -39.09 3.68 -32.63
C ILE A 257 -38.67 3.96 -34.06
N LYS A 258 -37.80 4.94 -34.25
CA LYS A 258 -37.17 5.22 -35.54
C LYS A 258 -35.66 5.14 -35.39
N ILE A 259 -35.00 4.31 -36.19
CA ILE A 259 -33.54 4.25 -36.27
C ILE A 259 -33.08 5.38 -37.20
N LEU A 260 -32.25 6.28 -36.68
CA LEU A 260 -31.73 7.43 -37.41
C LEU A 260 -30.44 7.09 -38.16
N HIS A 261 -29.52 6.36 -37.50
CA HIS A 261 -28.21 6.02 -38.07
C HIS A 261 -27.53 4.87 -37.29
N HIS A 262 -26.47 4.26 -37.85
CA HIS A 262 -25.68 3.23 -37.19
C HIS A 262 -24.18 3.55 -37.30
N LEU A 263 -23.54 3.92 -36.17
CA LEU A 263 -22.13 4.34 -36.14
C LEU A 263 -21.12 3.19 -36.29
N GLU A 264 -21.56 1.93 -36.24
CA GLU A 264 -20.72 0.72 -36.26
C GLU A 264 -19.79 0.57 -35.04
N GLU A 265 -19.90 1.46 -34.07
CA GLU A 265 -19.15 1.46 -32.84
C GLU A 265 -19.99 2.03 -31.68
N PRO A 266 -19.64 1.73 -30.41
CA PRO A 266 -20.41 2.18 -29.26
C PRO A 266 -20.58 3.70 -29.24
N THR A 267 -21.83 4.17 -29.16
CA THR A 267 -22.14 5.60 -29.06
C THR A 267 -21.77 6.10 -27.67
N ILE A 268 -20.98 7.18 -27.57
CA ILE A 268 -20.54 7.77 -26.29
C ILE A 268 -21.10 9.17 -26.04
N PHE A 269 -21.61 9.83 -27.08
CA PHE A 269 -22.15 11.19 -26.98
C PHE A 269 -23.18 11.47 -28.08
N ILE A 270 -24.25 12.16 -27.70
CA ILE A 270 -25.25 12.75 -28.60
C ILE A 270 -25.42 14.21 -28.16
N GLY A 271 -25.45 15.13 -29.12
CA GLY A 271 -25.68 16.53 -28.83
C GLY A 271 -26.19 17.28 -30.05
N ALA A 272 -26.62 18.51 -29.85
CA ALA A 272 -26.96 19.42 -30.92
C ALA A 272 -26.13 20.70 -30.81
N LEU A 273 -25.93 21.35 -31.94
CA LEU A 273 -25.18 22.59 -32.05
C LEU A 273 -25.77 23.45 -33.16
N ARG A 274 -25.38 24.72 -33.12
CA ARG A 274 -25.75 25.72 -34.11
C ARG A 274 -24.56 26.01 -35.02
N THR A 275 -24.71 25.80 -36.31
CA THR A 275 -23.69 26.06 -37.33
C THR A 275 -23.80 27.46 -37.94
N GLU A 276 -24.98 28.07 -37.88
CA GLU A 276 -25.22 29.39 -38.49
C GLU A 276 -25.15 30.56 -37.49
N PRO A 277 -24.45 31.66 -37.81
CA PRO A 277 -24.36 32.83 -36.95
C PRO A 277 -25.71 33.57 -36.87
N GLY A 278 -26.18 33.87 -35.66
CA GLY A 278 -27.42 34.62 -35.45
C GLY A 278 -27.24 36.12 -35.53
N ALA A 279 -28.26 36.84 -36.02
CA ALA A 279 -28.25 38.32 -36.12
C ALA A 279 -28.31 39.05 -34.75
N LYS A 280 -28.34 38.30 -33.64
CA LYS A 280 -28.19 38.71 -32.23
C LYS A 280 -28.23 37.42 -31.42
N ASP A 281 -27.13 37.04 -30.76
CA ASP A 281 -27.05 35.81 -29.97
C ASP A 281 -27.84 35.96 -28.66
N MET A 282 -29.14 35.67 -28.74
CA MET A 282 -29.98 35.47 -27.57
C MET A 282 -29.77 34.04 -27.06
N PRO A 283 -29.65 33.82 -25.74
CA PRO A 283 -29.79 32.47 -25.19
C PRO A 283 -31.18 31.94 -25.57
N ASP A 284 -31.27 30.66 -25.95
CA ASP A 284 -32.49 29.93 -26.39
C ASP A 284 -32.80 29.87 -27.90
N MET A 285 -31.83 30.20 -28.79
CA MET A 285 -32.02 29.94 -30.23
C MET A 285 -31.90 28.44 -30.56
N PRO A 286 -32.73 27.93 -31.50
CA PRO A 286 -32.74 26.51 -31.86
C PRO A 286 -31.46 26.08 -32.59
N CYS A 287 -31.05 24.83 -32.36
CA CYS A 287 -29.94 24.18 -33.02
C CYS A 287 -30.35 23.69 -34.42
N ASP A 288 -29.47 23.88 -35.39
CA ASP A 288 -29.66 23.51 -36.81
C ASP A 288 -28.95 22.19 -37.17
N CYS A 289 -28.19 21.60 -36.24
CA CYS A 289 -27.40 20.40 -36.48
C CYS A 289 -27.44 19.43 -35.28
N LEU A 290 -27.71 18.15 -35.56
CA LEU A 290 -27.62 17.04 -34.62
C LEU A 290 -26.32 16.27 -34.84
N VAL A 291 -25.61 15.92 -33.76
CA VAL A 291 -24.35 15.17 -33.81
C VAL A 291 -24.42 13.95 -32.91
N ALA A 292 -23.91 12.82 -33.39
CA ALA A 292 -23.58 11.66 -32.57
C ALA A 292 -22.12 11.23 -32.78
N LEU A 293 -21.45 10.86 -31.70
CA LEU A 293 -20.03 10.50 -31.67
C LEU A 293 -19.83 9.14 -30.99
N GLY A 294 -19.05 8.29 -31.64
CA GLY A 294 -18.69 6.96 -31.18
C GLY A 294 -17.33 6.90 -30.50
N HIS A 295 -17.06 5.76 -29.84
CA HIS A 295 -15.87 5.57 -29.02
C HIS A 295 -14.55 5.62 -29.80
N HIS A 296 -14.45 5.07 -31.02
CA HIS A 296 -13.20 5.10 -31.79
C HIS A 296 -13.08 6.34 -32.69
N GLY A 297 -14.04 7.26 -32.58
CA GLY A 297 -13.98 8.58 -33.20
C GLY A 297 -14.85 8.71 -34.46
N ARG A 298 -15.67 7.72 -34.80
CA ARG A 298 -16.68 7.90 -35.86
C ARG A 298 -17.75 8.87 -35.38
N MET A 299 -18.06 9.85 -36.21
CA MET A 299 -19.00 10.91 -35.91
C MET A 299 -19.98 11.06 -37.06
N VAL A 300 -21.25 11.27 -36.77
CA VAL A 300 -22.25 11.67 -37.76
C VAL A 300 -22.80 13.05 -37.38
N ALA A 301 -22.90 13.94 -38.36
CA ALA A 301 -23.60 15.22 -38.25
C ALA A 301 -24.79 15.24 -39.21
N ILE A 302 -25.95 15.68 -38.74
CA ILE A 302 -27.19 15.75 -39.51
C ILE A 302 -27.71 17.18 -39.47
N LYS A 303 -27.83 17.82 -40.62
CA LYS A 303 -28.33 19.20 -40.79
C LYS A 303 -29.50 19.21 -41.78
N ALA A 304 -30.38 20.20 -41.69
CA ALA A 304 -31.40 20.43 -42.72
C ALA A 304 -30.76 21.16 -43.92
N GLY A 305 -30.67 20.47 -45.06
CA GLY A 305 -30.26 21.02 -46.34
C GLY A 305 -31.47 21.32 -47.25
N ARG A 306 -31.20 21.95 -48.39
CA ARG A 306 -32.18 22.09 -49.49
C ARG A 306 -31.69 21.34 -50.71
N ASP A 307 -32.56 20.57 -51.34
CA ASP A 307 -32.27 19.94 -52.62
C ASP A 307 -32.35 20.95 -53.78
N GLU A 308 -32.04 20.50 -55.01
CA GLU A 308 -32.11 21.33 -56.22
C GLU A 308 -33.52 21.88 -56.50
N ALA A 309 -34.56 21.23 -55.95
CA ALA A 309 -35.97 21.63 -56.04
C ALA A 309 -36.39 22.60 -54.92
N GLY A 310 -35.48 22.95 -54.00
CA GLY A 310 -35.74 23.84 -52.86
C GLY A 310 -36.47 23.18 -51.68
N SER A 311 -36.73 21.88 -51.74
CA SER A 311 -37.36 21.09 -50.69
C SER A 311 -36.35 20.79 -49.56
N LEU A 312 -36.83 20.77 -48.31
CA LEU A 312 -35.98 20.48 -47.15
C LEU A 312 -35.65 18.98 -47.13
N VAL A 313 -34.37 18.65 -47.04
CA VAL A 313 -33.85 17.27 -46.98
C VAL A 313 -32.78 17.15 -45.89
N PRO A 314 -32.67 16.02 -45.18
CA PRO A 314 -31.61 15.85 -44.18
C PRO A 314 -30.25 15.62 -44.88
N GLU A 315 -29.30 16.53 -44.68
CA GLU A 315 -27.91 16.35 -45.04
C GLU A 315 -27.21 15.59 -43.91
N LEU A 316 -26.91 14.30 -44.14
CA LEU A 316 -26.14 13.46 -43.23
C LEU A 316 -24.69 13.36 -43.72
N ARG A 317 -23.74 13.62 -42.84
CA ARG A 317 -22.31 13.47 -43.14
C ARG A 317 -21.56 12.78 -42.01
N GLU A 318 -20.75 11.80 -42.38
CA GLU A 318 -19.87 11.06 -41.48
C GLU A 318 -18.46 11.64 -41.47
N TYR A 319 -17.82 11.64 -40.31
CA TYR A 319 -16.45 12.09 -40.09
C TYR A 319 -15.70 11.12 -39.19
N CYS A 320 -14.37 11.10 -39.35
CA CYS A 320 -13.47 10.34 -38.50
C CYS A 320 -12.62 11.31 -37.67
N LEU A 321 -12.88 11.36 -36.38
CA LEU A 321 -12.10 12.09 -35.39
C LEU A 321 -11.05 11.18 -34.73
N PRO A 322 -10.02 11.75 -34.08
CA PRO A 322 -9.04 10.96 -33.32
C PRO A 322 -9.69 10.20 -32.16
N GLY A 323 -9.62 8.86 -32.18
CA GLY A 323 -10.03 7.99 -31.08
C GLY A 323 -8.84 7.39 -30.30
N PRO A 324 -9.09 6.71 -29.17
CA PRO A 324 -10.39 6.51 -28.53
C PRO A 324 -10.87 7.78 -27.79
N VAL A 325 -12.16 8.08 -27.88
CA VAL A 325 -12.79 9.23 -27.23
C VAL A 325 -13.28 8.85 -25.84
N HIS A 326 -12.98 9.69 -24.84
CA HIS A 326 -13.37 9.49 -23.44
C HIS A 326 -14.65 10.22 -23.06
N CYS A 327 -14.81 11.46 -23.51
CA CYS A 327 -15.98 12.29 -23.27
C CYS A 327 -16.02 13.41 -24.32
N ALA A 328 -17.21 13.96 -24.55
CA ALA A 328 -17.43 15.05 -25.48
C ALA A 328 -18.53 15.99 -24.97
N ALA A 329 -18.53 17.23 -25.47
CA ALA A 329 -19.62 18.19 -25.25
C ALA A 329 -19.71 19.17 -26.42
N CYS A 330 -20.92 19.64 -26.72
CA CYS A 330 -21.15 20.75 -27.64
C CYS A 330 -20.97 22.07 -26.91
N GLY A 331 -20.23 23.00 -27.49
CA GLY A 331 -20.16 24.39 -27.03
C GLY A 331 -20.85 25.36 -27.99
N GLY A 332 -20.70 26.66 -27.71
CA GLY A 332 -21.19 27.72 -28.57
C GLY A 332 -20.50 27.76 -29.93
N ASN A 333 -21.10 28.50 -30.88
CA ASN A 333 -20.54 28.80 -32.20
C ASN A 333 -20.21 27.58 -33.08
N GLY A 334 -20.98 26.49 -32.91
CA GLY A 334 -20.81 25.29 -33.74
C GLY A 334 -19.56 24.47 -33.43
N HIS A 335 -19.00 24.62 -32.22
CA HIS A 335 -17.82 23.86 -31.80
C HIS A 335 -18.19 22.60 -31.02
N LEU A 336 -17.57 21.48 -31.40
CA LEU A 336 -17.59 20.22 -30.67
C LEU A 336 -16.24 20.01 -29.96
N TYR A 337 -16.29 19.77 -28.66
CA TYR A 337 -15.13 19.42 -27.85
C TYR A 337 -15.12 17.91 -27.58
N HIS A 338 -13.98 17.26 -27.76
CA HIS A 338 -13.82 15.84 -27.43
C HIS A 338 -12.45 15.57 -26.80
N SER A 339 -12.43 14.70 -25.79
CA SER A 339 -11.22 14.32 -25.05
C SER A 339 -10.72 12.95 -25.50
N THR A 340 -9.41 12.86 -25.75
CA THR A 340 -8.70 11.63 -26.09
C THR A 340 -7.61 11.35 -25.05
N PRO A 341 -6.93 10.19 -25.07
CA PRO A 341 -5.73 9.96 -24.26
C PRO A 341 -4.62 11.01 -24.48
N SER A 342 -4.58 11.61 -25.67
CA SER A 342 -3.57 12.62 -26.03
C SER A 342 -3.88 14.02 -25.49
N GLY A 343 -5.15 14.30 -25.18
CA GLY A 343 -5.61 15.59 -24.67
C GLY A 343 -6.98 15.98 -25.21
N LEU A 344 -7.39 17.21 -24.91
CA LEU A 344 -8.64 17.81 -25.39
C LEU A 344 -8.46 18.41 -26.80
N CYS A 345 -9.42 18.12 -27.66
CA CYS A 345 -9.48 18.62 -29.03
C CYS A 345 -10.80 19.38 -29.27
N MET A 346 -10.75 20.40 -30.13
CA MET A 346 -11.89 21.19 -30.59
C MET A 346 -12.08 21.02 -32.10
N VAL A 347 -13.33 20.93 -32.53
CA VAL A 347 -13.72 20.75 -33.93
C VAL A 347 -14.82 21.76 -34.26
N GLY A 348 -14.66 22.55 -35.32
CA GLY A 348 -15.69 23.48 -35.80
C GLY A 348 -16.55 22.86 -36.90
N LEU A 349 -17.87 22.97 -36.76
CA LEU A 349 -18.87 22.59 -37.77
C LEU A 349 -19.54 23.78 -38.45
N ALA A 350 -19.31 24.99 -37.94
CA ALA A 350 -19.70 26.22 -38.61
C ALA A 350 -18.88 26.41 -39.90
N PRO A 351 -19.47 26.93 -40.99
CA PRO A 351 -18.71 27.34 -42.17
C PRO A 351 -17.66 28.36 -41.75
N GLU A 352 -16.37 28.12 -42.03
CA GLU A 352 -15.36 29.17 -41.85
C GLU A 352 -15.68 30.29 -42.83
N ASP A 353 -15.94 31.50 -42.30
CA ASP A 353 -15.82 32.73 -43.08
C ASP A 353 -14.37 32.82 -43.55
N THR A 354 -14.11 32.27 -44.74
CA THR A 354 -12.99 32.71 -45.53
C THR A 354 -13.25 34.19 -45.81
N LEU A 355 -12.61 35.07 -45.03
CA LEU A 355 -12.56 36.53 -45.23
C LEU A 355 -11.90 36.94 -46.57
N TRP A 356 -11.88 36.04 -47.55
CA TRP A 356 -11.32 36.20 -48.88
C TRP A 356 -12.26 35.56 -49.91
N GLU A 357 -13.44 36.13 -50.06
CA GLU A 357 -14.17 36.25 -51.33
C GLU A 357 -15.46 37.06 -51.11
N ALA A 358 -15.30 38.32 -50.71
CA ALA A 358 -16.35 39.31 -50.88
C ALA A 358 -16.38 39.79 -52.34
N GLU A 359 -16.56 38.89 -53.31
CA GLU A 359 -17.08 39.19 -54.67
C GLU A 359 -17.61 37.91 -55.34
N GLN A 360 -18.53 37.19 -54.69
CA GLN A 360 -19.70 36.56 -55.33
C GLN A 360 -20.50 35.81 -54.27
N PRO A 361 -21.80 36.09 -54.09
CA PRO A 361 -22.63 35.24 -53.25
C PRO A 361 -22.80 33.92 -54.00
N SER A 362 -21.96 32.93 -53.69
CA SER A 362 -22.23 31.56 -54.14
C SER A 362 -23.60 31.20 -53.55
N ARG A 363 -24.59 31.08 -54.44
CA ARG A 363 -26.02 31.00 -54.15
C ARG A 363 -26.40 29.59 -53.70
N GLY A 364 -25.58 28.96 -52.86
CA GLY A 364 -25.78 27.63 -52.31
C GLY A 364 -26.23 27.71 -50.84
N PRO A 365 -27.15 26.84 -50.39
CA PRO A 365 -27.54 26.78 -48.99
C PRO A 365 -26.33 26.35 -48.11
N PRO A 366 -26.30 26.78 -46.84
CA PRO A 366 -25.19 26.51 -45.91
C PRO A 366 -25.09 25.00 -45.58
N SER A 367 -24.16 24.30 -46.25
CA SER A 367 -23.91 22.86 -46.09
C SER A 367 -22.86 22.56 -45.01
N LEU A 368 -22.85 21.33 -44.50
CA LEU A 368 -21.81 20.85 -43.59
C LEU A 368 -20.40 20.90 -44.26
N PRO A 369 -19.30 21.10 -43.49
CA PRO A 369 -17.94 21.16 -44.05
C PRO A 369 -17.49 19.80 -44.61
N PRO A 370 -16.70 19.74 -45.70
CA PRO A 370 -16.29 18.46 -46.32
C PRO A 370 -15.26 17.69 -45.48
N THR A 371 -14.47 18.39 -44.68
CA THR A 371 -13.45 17.79 -43.81
C THR A 371 -13.39 18.56 -42.50
N LEU A 372 -13.10 17.87 -41.40
CA LEU A 372 -12.94 18.45 -40.08
C LEU A 372 -11.46 18.44 -39.68
N CYS A 373 -10.98 19.57 -39.17
CA CYS A 373 -9.61 19.71 -38.68
C CYS A 373 -9.64 19.86 -37.14
N PRO A 374 -9.39 18.78 -36.37
CA PRO A 374 -9.36 18.86 -34.91
C PRO A 374 -8.15 19.68 -34.44
N ALA A 375 -8.42 20.74 -33.67
CA ALA A 375 -7.40 21.57 -33.04
C ALA A 375 -7.13 21.09 -31.61
N SER A 376 -5.89 20.72 -31.30
CA SER A 376 -5.51 20.33 -29.93
C SER A 376 -5.40 21.57 -29.05
N LEU A 377 -6.10 21.55 -27.91
CA LEU A 377 -6.10 22.63 -26.93
C LEU A 377 -4.96 22.51 -25.91
N ARG A 378 -4.03 21.55 -26.05
CA ARG A 378 -2.91 21.32 -25.10
C ARG A 378 -3.33 21.14 -23.62
N VAL A 379 -4.60 20.85 -23.36
CA VAL A 379 -5.12 20.46 -22.04
C VAL A 379 -4.92 18.96 -21.85
N CYS A 380 -4.62 18.53 -20.62
CA CYS A 380 -4.44 17.12 -20.28
C CYS A 380 -5.69 16.27 -20.60
N SER A 381 -5.52 14.96 -20.73
CA SER A 381 -6.63 14.04 -20.99
C SER A 381 -7.70 14.12 -19.90
N LEU A 382 -8.91 14.48 -20.33
CA LEU A 382 -10.09 14.64 -19.47
C LEU A 382 -10.91 13.36 -19.44
N ALA A 383 -11.35 12.99 -18.24
CA ALA A 383 -12.20 11.84 -17.99
C ALA A 383 -13.69 12.21 -18.19
N ALA A 384 -14.08 13.41 -17.75
CA ALA A 384 -15.41 13.99 -17.97
C ALA A 384 -15.32 15.52 -17.96
N PHE A 385 -16.19 16.19 -18.71
CA PHE A 385 -16.34 17.64 -18.63
C PHE A 385 -17.75 18.08 -19.06
N CYS A 386 -18.12 19.31 -18.71
CA CYS A 386 -19.33 19.98 -19.19
C CYS A 386 -19.03 21.44 -19.51
N VAL A 387 -19.84 22.03 -20.40
CA VAL A 387 -19.76 23.45 -20.72
C VAL A 387 -20.48 24.24 -19.63
N SER A 388 -19.82 25.24 -19.08
CA SER A 388 -20.38 26.16 -18.08
C SER A 388 -21.41 27.08 -18.73
N PRO A 389 -22.65 27.17 -18.20
CA PRO A 389 -23.68 28.05 -18.75
C PRO A 389 -23.51 29.53 -18.33
N GLN A 390 -22.54 29.86 -17.46
CA GLN A 390 -22.49 31.12 -16.71
C GLN A 390 -21.70 32.27 -17.37
N ILE A 391 -21.23 32.13 -18.61
CA ILE A 391 -20.49 33.20 -19.29
C ILE A 391 -21.25 33.66 -20.54
N PRO A 392 -21.76 34.90 -20.56
CA PRO A 392 -22.15 35.55 -21.80
C PRO A 392 -20.90 36.14 -22.48
N GLU A 393 -20.92 36.13 -23.81
CA GLU A 393 -19.92 36.69 -24.75
C GLU A 393 -18.67 35.85 -25.00
N GLY A 394 -18.65 35.16 -26.15
CA GLY A 394 -17.45 34.75 -26.89
C GLY A 394 -16.52 33.70 -26.26
N ASP A 395 -16.49 33.58 -24.94
CA ASP A 395 -15.57 32.76 -24.19
C ASP A 395 -16.27 31.50 -23.69
N THR A 396 -15.73 30.33 -24.06
CA THR A 396 -16.27 29.04 -23.59
C THR A 396 -15.51 28.60 -22.35
N GLU A 397 -16.20 28.38 -21.25
CA GLU A 397 -15.62 27.80 -20.03
C GLU A 397 -16.03 26.34 -19.87
N LEU A 398 -15.04 25.46 -19.73
CA LEU A 398 -15.26 24.03 -19.50
C LEU A 398 -14.94 23.67 -18.06
N LEU A 399 -15.89 23.03 -17.39
CA LEU A 399 -15.70 22.38 -16.09
C LEU A 399 -15.26 20.95 -16.34
N ALA A 400 -14.06 20.59 -15.91
CA ALA A 400 -13.39 19.37 -16.35
C ALA A 400 -12.78 18.59 -15.19
N LEU A 401 -12.86 17.26 -15.29
CA LEU A 401 -12.19 16.31 -14.43
C LEU A 401 -11.12 15.58 -15.25
N SER A 402 -9.85 15.69 -14.86
CA SER A 402 -8.77 14.93 -15.52
C SER A 402 -8.84 13.44 -15.19
N THR A 403 -8.21 12.64 -16.05
CA THR A 403 -7.96 11.21 -15.79
C THR A 403 -7.14 10.93 -14.52
N LYS A 404 -6.48 11.95 -13.96
CA LYS A 404 -5.73 11.88 -12.69
C LYS A 404 -6.53 12.34 -11.47
N GLY A 405 -7.82 12.70 -11.64
CA GLY A 405 -8.67 13.15 -10.55
C GLY A 405 -8.62 14.64 -10.22
N HIS A 406 -7.87 15.46 -10.98
CA HIS A 406 -7.91 16.91 -10.81
C HIS A 406 -9.19 17.52 -11.40
N LEU A 407 -9.96 18.22 -10.58
CA LEU A 407 -11.05 19.11 -11.01
C LEU A 407 -10.45 20.45 -11.43
N MET A 408 -10.82 20.94 -12.61
CA MET A 408 -10.30 22.17 -13.18
C MET A 408 -11.37 22.92 -13.99
N ILE A 409 -11.14 24.21 -14.15
CA ILE A 409 -11.86 25.09 -15.06
C ILE A 409 -10.90 25.43 -16.22
N CYS A 410 -11.36 25.25 -17.45
CA CYS A 410 -10.62 25.61 -18.66
C CYS A 410 -11.35 26.75 -19.36
N SER A 411 -10.79 27.96 -19.33
CA SER A 411 -11.32 29.12 -20.07
C SER A 411 -10.70 29.16 -21.47
N LEU A 412 -11.56 29.11 -22.49
CA LEU A 412 -11.19 29.17 -23.91
C LEU A 412 -11.55 30.55 -24.45
N VAL A 413 -10.54 31.42 -24.60
CA VAL A 413 -10.73 32.80 -25.07
C VAL A 413 -10.61 32.85 -26.60
N LEU A 414 -11.70 33.19 -27.28
CA LEU A 414 -11.70 33.47 -28.72
C LEU A 414 -11.20 34.91 -28.94
N SER A 415 -9.92 35.12 -29.21
CA SER A 415 -9.38 36.47 -29.50
C SER A 415 -9.87 36.97 -30.86
N PRO A 416 -10.58 38.11 -30.95
CA PRO A 416 -10.92 38.77 -32.19
C PRO A 416 -9.88 39.88 -32.46
N GLU A 417 -8.61 39.54 -32.64
CA GLU A 417 -7.64 40.51 -33.16
C GLU A 417 -7.53 40.36 -34.68
N THR A 418 -8.07 41.34 -35.39
CA THR A 418 -7.94 41.52 -36.84
C THR A 418 -6.46 41.49 -37.26
N PRO A 419 -5.99 40.51 -38.05
CA PRO A 419 -4.61 40.49 -38.48
C PRO A 419 -4.46 41.43 -39.67
N HIS A 420 -3.79 42.57 -39.47
CA HIS A 420 -3.16 43.31 -40.56
C HIS A 420 -2.13 42.39 -41.24
N HIS A 421 -2.51 41.79 -42.37
CA HIS A 421 -1.64 40.92 -43.15
C HIS A 421 -1.41 41.50 -44.54
N THR A 422 -0.21 42.02 -44.76
CA THR A 422 0.39 42.07 -46.10
C THR A 422 1.90 41.79 -46.12
N GLN A 423 2.53 41.32 -45.02
CA GLN A 423 3.96 40.98 -45.03
C GLN A 423 4.38 39.74 -44.22
N ALA A 424 3.44 38.89 -43.76
CA ALA A 424 3.68 37.89 -42.71
C ALA A 424 3.64 36.40 -43.14
N VAL A 425 3.80 36.09 -44.43
CA VAL A 425 3.82 34.67 -44.88
C VAL A 425 5.16 34.00 -44.58
N THR A 426 6.28 34.73 -44.60
CA THR A 426 7.61 34.17 -44.33
C THR A 426 7.96 34.13 -42.83
N ALA A 427 7.53 35.14 -42.06
CA ALA A 427 7.73 35.18 -40.60
C ALA A 427 6.87 34.13 -39.87
N SER A 428 5.65 33.83 -40.34
CA SER A 428 4.78 32.83 -39.73
C SER A 428 5.26 31.40 -39.93
N VAL A 429 5.90 31.09 -41.07
CA VAL A 429 6.54 29.77 -41.29
C VAL A 429 7.76 29.60 -40.39
N GLY A 430 8.60 30.63 -40.25
CA GLY A 430 9.73 30.61 -39.31
C GLY A 430 9.30 30.44 -37.86
N HIS A 431 8.20 31.11 -37.45
CA HIS A 431 7.64 30.94 -36.12
C HIS A 431 7.03 29.55 -35.90
N LYS A 432 6.33 29.00 -36.90
CA LYS A 432 5.79 27.62 -36.86
C LYS A 432 6.90 26.57 -36.75
N ILE A 433 8.00 26.73 -37.50
CA ILE A 433 9.15 25.83 -37.41
C ILE A 433 9.79 25.92 -36.02
N LYS A 434 9.99 27.15 -35.50
CA LYS A 434 10.52 27.35 -34.14
C LYS A 434 9.62 26.73 -33.07
N GLU A 435 8.31 26.87 -33.22
CA GLU A 435 7.33 26.30 -32.30
C GLU A 435 7.33 24.77 -32.36
N LEU A 436 7.34 24.17 -33.55
CA LEU A 436 7.44 22.72 -33.73
C LEU A 436 8.76 22.15 -33.17
N LEU A 437 9.89 22.83 -33.38
CA LEU A 437 11.17 22.42 -32.82
C LEU A 437 11.19 22.55 -31.29
N SER A 438 10.56 23.58 -30.72
CA SER A 438 10.39 23.70 -29.27
C SER A 438 9.44 22.63 -28.71
N GLY A 439 8.39 22.26 -29.48
CA GLY A 439 7.50 21.16 -29.16
C GLY A 439 8.23 19.81 -29.16
N ILE A 440 9.10 19.56 -30.14
CA ILE A 440 9.93 18.36 -30.19
C ILE A 440 10.92 18.32 -29.03
N GLY A 441 11.55 19.46 -28.68
CA GLY A 441 12.45 19.57 -27.53
C GLY A 441 11.75 19.19 -26.21
N THR A 442 10.60 19.81 -25.95
CA THR A 442 9.79 19.53 -24.74
C THR A 442 9.26 18.10 -24.71
N MET A 443 8.84 17.53 -25.84
CA MET A 443 8.44 16.12 -25.92
C MET A 443 9.63 15.18 -25.70
N SER A 444 10.80 15.50 -26.23
CA SER A 444 12.03 14.71 -26.04
C SER A 444 12.46 14.68 -24.57
N GLU A 445 12.43 15.82 -23.89
CA GLU A 445 12.72 15.91 -22.45
C GLU A 445 11.73 15.08 -21.62
N ARG A 446 10.43 15.18 -21.95
CA ARG A 446 9.38 14.37 -21.30
C ARG A 446 9.57 12.88 -21.54
N VAL A 447 9.89 12.46 -22.77
CA VAL A 447 10.17 11.05 -23.11
C VAL A 447 11.42 10.56 -22.39
N SER A 448 12.47 11.37 -22.30
CA SER A 448 13.69 11.02 -21.56
C SER A 448 13.44 10.88 -20.06
N SER A 449 12.60 11.75 -19.49
CA SER A 449 12.19 11.70 -18.08
C SER A 449 11.32 10.48 -17.81
N LEU A 450 10.39 10.16 -18.72
CA LEU A 450 9.57 8.96 -18.65
C LEU A 450 10.42 7.69 -18.76
N LYS A 451 11.39 7.66 -19.69
CA LYS A 451 12.34 6.55 -19.82
C LYS A 451 13.11 6.34 -18.52
N LYS A 452 13.65 7.41 -17.93
CA LYS A 452 14.32 7.34 -16.62
C LYS A 452 13.41 6.80 -15.51
N ALA A 453 12.14 7.24 -15.46
CA ALA A 453 11.18 6.75 -14.48
C ALA A 453 10.82 5.26 -14.68
N VAL A 454 10.69 4.82 -15.94
CA VAL A 454 10.46 3.40 -16.28
C VAL A 454 11.69 2.56 -15.91
N ASP A 455 12.89 3.02 -16.24
CA ASP A 455 14.14 2.33 -15.91
C ASP A 455 14.31 2.22 -14.38
N GLN A 456 13.98 3.28 -13.63
CA GLN A 456 13.98 3.26 -12.15
C GLN A 456 12.97 2.23 -11.59
N ARG A 457 11.76 2.16 -12.14
CA ARG A 457 10.74 1.19 -11.72
C ARG A 457 11.13 -0.25 -12.08
N ASN A 458 11.69 -0.47 -13.27
CA ASN A 458 12.20 -1.78 -13.68
C ASN A 458 13.32 -2.26 -12.75
N GLN A 459 14.22 -1.35 -12.36
CA GLN A 459 15.27 -1.67 -11.39
C GLN A 459 14.69 -2.00 -10.02
N ALA A 460 13.70 -1.24 -9.53
CA ALA A 460 13.01 -1.54 -8.27
C ALA A 460 12.30 -2.90 -8.31
N LEU A 461 11.62 -3.23 -9.41
CA LEU A 461 10.98 -4.53 -9.62
C LEU A 461 12.00 -5.67 -9.63
N LYS A 462 13.17 -5.47 -10.25
CA LYS A 462 14.25 -6.46 -10.23
C LYS A 462 14.74 -6.73 -8.81
N CYS A 463 15.01 -5.68 -8.03
CA CYS A 463 15.41 -5.80 -6.62
C CYS A 463 14.33 -6.50 -5.77
N LEU A 464 13.05 -6.17 -5.98
CA LEU A 464 11.94 -6.81 -5.27
C LEU A 464 11.79 -8.30 -5.62
N ASN A 465 11.98 -8.66 -6.89
CA ASN A 465 11.94 -10.05 -7.32
C ASN A 465 13.10 -10.87 -6.70
N GLU A 466 14.31 -10.30 -6.68
CA GLU A 466 15.46 -10.90 -5.98
C GLU A 466 15.18 -11.07 -4.50
N ALA A 467 14.62 -10.05 -3.84
CA ALA A 467 14.29 -10.11 -2.42
C ALA A 467 13.21 -11.15 -2.10
N MET A 468 12.21 -11.29 -2.96
CA MET A 468 11.18 -12.32 -2.84
C MET A 468 11.79 -13.72 -2.95
N ASN A 469 12.66 -13.96 -3.92
CA ASN A 469 13.31 -15.26 -4.09
C ASN A 469 14.19 -15.64 -2.89
N VAL A 470 14.94 -14.67 -2.34
CA VAL A 470 15.71 -14.85 -1.10
C VAL A 470 14.77 -15.19 0.07
N SER A 471 13.66 -14.47 0.21
CA SER A 471 12.67 -14.70 1.27
C SER A 471 12.06 -16.10 1.18
N CYS A 472 11.67 -16.53 -0.02
CA CYS A 472 11.16 -17.88 -0.26
C CYS A 472 12.20 -18.96 0.05
N ALA A 473 13.46 -18.75 -0.35
CA ALA A 473 14.55 -19.69 -0.08
C ALA A 473 14.79 -19.87 1.43
N LEU A 474 14.77 -18.77 2.19
CA LEU A 474 14.93 -18.80 3.65
C LEU A 474 13.73 -19.44 4.38
N LEU A 475 12.50 -19.18 3.94
CA LEU A 475 11.30 -19.71 4.58
C LEU A 475 11.02 -21.18 4.23
N SER A 476 11.53 -21.68 3.09
CA SER A 476 11.30 -23.06 2.65
C SER A 476 12.28 -24.07 3.27
N SER A 477 13.45 -23.62 3.74
CA SER A 477 14.45 -24.51 4.36
C SER A 477 14.05 -24.88 5.79
N LYS A 478 13.29 -25.98 5.95
CA LYS A 478 12.96 -26.54 7.27
C LYS A 478 14.02 -27.53 7.77
N GLU A 479 14.67 -28.27 6.87
CA GLU A 479 15.76 -29.21 7.18
C GLU A 479 16.80 -29.19 6.05
N GLY A 480 18.06 -28.88 6.37
CA GLY A 480 19.18 -28.72 5.42
C GLY A 480 20.02 -27.44 5.64
N PRO A 481 21.18 -27.29 4.97
CA PRO A 481 21.99 -26.07 5.07
C PRO A 481 21.17 -24.88 4.55
N ARG A 482 21.01 -23.87 5.41
CA ARG A 482 20.24 -22.66 5.06
C ARG A 482 20.95 -21.94 3.91
N PRO A 483 20.20 -21.44 2.91
CA PRO A 483 20.79 -20.75 1.76
C PRO A 483 21.48 -19.44 2.16
N ILE A 484 21.07 -18.81 3.26
CA ILE A 484 21.82 -17.75 3.91
C ILE A 484 21.90 -18.10 5.39
N SER A 485 23.11 -18.09 5.94
CA SER A 485 23.37 -18.42 7.33
C SER A 485 24.08 -17.26 8.01
N CYS A 486 23.80 -17.09 9.30
CA CYS A 486 24.58 -16.23 10.16
C CYS A 486 25.14 -17.09 11.29
N THR A 487 26.46 -17.08 11.45
CA THR A 487 27.13 -17.76 12.57
C THR A 487 27.67 -16.71 13.54
N THR A 488 27.51 -16.98 14.83
CA THR A 488 27.97 -16.07 15.89
C THR A 488 29.06 -16.77 16.68
N SER A 489 30.20 -16.11 16.84
CA SER A 489 31.30 -16.56 17.68
C SER A 489 31.64 -15.48 18.70
N THR A 490 32.14 -15.87 19.87
CA THR A 490 32.52 -14.94 20.93
C THR A 490 34.00 -15.03 21.22
N ALA A 491 34.62 -13.87 21.45
CA ALA A 491 36.04 -13.78 21.72
C ALA A 491 36.34 -12.56 22.60
N TRP A 492 37.45 -12.65 23.33
CA TRP A 492 38.03 -11.52 24.02
C TRP A 492 38.96 -10.74 23.09
N SER A 493 38.74 -9.44 22.99
CA SER A 493 39.61 -8.53 22.24
C SER A 493 40.14 -7.43 23.14
N ARG A 494 41.35 -6.93 22.85
CA ARG A 494 41.94 -5.80 23.58
C ARG A 494 41.77 -4.53 22.76
N LEU A 495 40.69 -3.80 23.00
CA LEU A 495 40.42 -2.52 22.34
C LEU A 495 40.85 -1.38 23.27
N GLN A 496 41.72 -0.47 22.82
CA GLN A 496 42.17 0.69 23.61
C GLN A 496 42.73 0.33 25.01
N GLN A 497 43.53 -0.74 25.11
CA GLN A 497 44.10 -1.27 26.37
C GLN A 497 43.06 -1.80 27.39
N ARG A 498 41.78 -1.90 27.02
CA ARG A 498 40.73 -2.56 27.81
C ARG A 498 40.35 -3.87 27.14
N ASP A 499 40.23 -4.93 27.93
CA ASP A 499 39.78 -6.21 27.41
C ASP A 499 38.25 -6.22 27.34
N VAL A 500 37.69 -6.33 26.13
CA VAL A 500 36.25 -6.25 25.83
C VAL A 500 35.78 -7.60 25.28
N PHE A 501 34.63 -8.07 25.77
CA PHE A 501 34.01 -9.28 25.25
C PHE A 501 33.21 -8.93 24.00
N THR A 502 33.56 -9.55 22.88
CA THR A 502 32.98 -9.23 21.57
C THR A 502 32.28 -10.44 20.98
N ALA A 503 31.17 -10.20 20.29
CA ALA A 503 30.52 -11.17 19.42
C ALA A 503 30.81 -10.82 17.96
N THR A 504 31.24 -11.80 17.20
CA THR A 504 31.47 -11.71 15.76
C THR A 504 30.39 -12.50 15.05
N CYS A 505 29.56 -11.79 14.27
CA CYS A 505 28.51 -12.37 13.44
C CYS A 505 28.98 -12.42 11.98
N VAL A 506 29.07 -13.63 11.42
CA VAL A 506 29.48 -13.87 10.03
C VAL A 506 28.24 -14.26 9.23
N LEU A 507 27.83 -13.38 8.32
CA LEU A 507 26.76 -13.59 7.36
C LEU A 507 27.34 -14.21 6.08
N GLU A 508 26.88 -15.39 5.70
CA GLU A 508 27.30 -16.09 4.48
C GLU A 508 26.10 -16.29 3.55
N ASN A 509 26.29 -15.93 2.27
CA ASN A 509 25.28 -16.12 1.24
C ASN A 509 25.62 -17.34 0.39
N HIS A 510 25.01 -18.48 0.69
CA HIS A 510 25.10 -19.72 -0.10
C HIS A 510 23.97 -19.83 -1.15
N SER A 511 23.18 -18.78 -1.33
CA SER A 511 22.06 -18.75 -2.28
C SER A 511 22.51 -18.36 -3.68
N ALA A 512 21.68 -18.63 -4.69
CA ALA A 512 21.92 -18.21 -6.07
C ALA A 512 21.64 -16.72 -6.32
N PHE A 513 21.18 -15.97 -5.31
CA PHE A 513 20.75 -14.58 -5.43
C PHE A 513 21.68 -13.65 -4.65
N SER A 514 21.92 -12.45 -5.17
CA SER A 514 22.69 -11.41 -4.48
C SER A 514 21.85 -10.66 -3.44
N LEU A 515 22.39 -10.41 -2.26
CA LEU A 515 21.80 -9.45 -1.32
C LEU A 515 22.25 -8.05 -1.69
N GLY A 516 21.44 -7.36 -2.49
CA GLY A 516 21.72 -6.00 -2.94
C GLY A 516 21.13 -4.89 -2.05
N ARG A 517 20.91 -3.74 -2.67
CA ARG A 517 20.35 -2.54 -2.04
C ARG A 517 19.02 -2.83 -1.31
N GLY A 518 18.89 -2.29 -0.10
CA GLY A 518 17.71 -2.46 0.77
C GLY A 518 17.86 -3.54 1.83
N TRP A 519 18.85 -4.44 1.73
CA TRP A 519 19.15 -5.43 2.76
C TRP A 519 20.05 -4.88 3.87
N ALA A 520 19.67 -5.14 5.11
CA ALA A 520 20.46 -4.85 6.31
C ALA A 520 20.49 -6.07 7.24
N LEU A 521 21.64 -6.31 7.87
CA LEU A 521 21.80 -7.27 8.96
C LEU A 521 21.42 -6.57 10.27
N CYS A 522 20.38 -7.07 10.92
CA CYS A 522 19.92 -6.63 12.22
C CYS A 522 20.42 -7.62 13.28
N ILE A 523 21.21 -7.14 14.23
CA ILE A 523 21.74 -7.91 15.35
C ILE A 523 21.13 -7.36 16.63
N GLN A 524 20.31 -8.14 17.29
CA GLN A 524 19.72 -7.80 18.59
C GLN A 524 20.51 -8.48 19.68
N VAL A 525 21.01 -7.70 20.64
CA VAL A 525 21.71 -8.18 21.82
C VAL A 525 20.89 -7.78 23.05
N GLY A 526 20.41 -8.77 23.80
CA GLY A 526 19.61 -8.53 24.99
C GLY A 526 19.78 -9.64 26.04
N PRO A 527 19.29 -9.42 27.27
CA PRO A 527 19.22 -10.48 28.27
C PRO A 527 18.38 -11.65 27.73
N SER A 528 18.80 -12.89 28.01
CA SER A 528 18.10 -14.07 27.52
C SER A 528 16.73 -14.22 28.19
N ALA A 529 15.66 -14.36 27.40
CA ALA A 529 14.27 -14.44 27.87
C ALA A 529 13.97 -15.63 28.81
N GLY A 530 14.89 -16.58 28.97
CA GLY A 530 14.80 -17.67 29.94
C GLY A 530 15.38 -17.37 31.33
N ALA A 531 15.97 -16.18 31.53
CA ALA A 531 16.58 -15.78 32.80
C ALA A 531 15.68 -14.74 33.51
N TRP A 532 14.67 -15.25 34.22
CA TRP A 532 13.80 -14.52 35.15
C TRP A 532 13.00 -13.35 34.53
N GLU A 533 11.70 -13.57 34.30
CA GLU A 533 10.72 -12.48 34.21
C GLU A 533 10.65 -11.77 35.56
N LEU A 534 11.59 -10.85 35.78
CA LEU A 534 11.49 -9.76 36.73
C LEU A 534 11.82 -8.51 35.92
N ASP A 535 10.83 -7.64 35.73
CA ASP A 535 10.84 -6.40 34.92
C ASP A 535 11.96 -5.42 35.32
N THR A 536 13.21 -5.80 35.10
CA THR A 536 14.34 -4.90 35.06
C THR A 536 14.50 -4.49 33.60
N GLY A 537 14.17 -3.24 33.29
CA GLY A 537 14.08 -2.66 31.94
C GLY A 537 15.41 -2.57 31.17
N VAL A 538 16.18 -3.65 31.10
CA VAL A 538 17.36 -3.76 30.25
C VAL A 538 16.88 -3.90 28.81
N THR A 539 16.83 -2.77 28.12
CA THR A 539 16.43 -2.68 26.71
C THR A 539 17.41 -3.46 25.83
N ALA A 540 16.91 -4.41 25.04
CA ALA A 540 17.71 -5.08 24.01
C ALA A 540 18.25 -4.04 23.01
N VAL A 541 19.56 -4.07 22.76
CA VAL A 541 20.24 -3.17 21.83
C VAL A 541 20.17 -3.78 20.43
N THR A 542 19.64 -3.04 19.46
CA THR A 542 19.60 -3.47 18.06
C THR A 542 20.64 -2.72 17.25
N TYR A 543 21.58 -3.44 16.65
CA TYR A 543 22.54 -2.93 15.68
C TYR A 543 22.02 -3.23 14.27
N THR A 544 21.92 -2.22 13.42
CA THR A 544 21.51 -2.37 12.02
C THR A 544 22.69 -2.01 11.12
N VAL A 545 23.15 -2.99 10.34
CA VAL A 545 24.31 -2.83 9.46
C VAL A 545 23.86 -3.06 8.01
N PRO A 546 24.00 -2.08 7.10
CA PRO A 546 23.66 -2.29 5.70
C PRO A 546 24.59 -3.34 5.08
N VAL A 547 24.02 -4.22 4.24
CA VAL A 547 24.78 -5.28 3.56
C VAL A 547 25.47 -4.75 2.28
N ASP A 548 24.96 -3.65 1.72
CA ASP A 548 25.36 -2.98 0.47
C ASP A 548 25.27 -3.87 -0.79
N GLN A 549 26.12 -4.88 -0.91
CA GLN A 549 26.09 -5.90 -1.96
C GLN A 549 26.84 -7.18 -1.51
N LEU A 550 26.12 -8.29 -1.34
CA LEU A 550 26.69 -9.61 -1.04
C LEU A 550 26.34 -10.61 -2.14
N GLU A 551 27.32 -10.92 -2.98
CA GLU A 551 27.19 -11.88 -4.08
C GLU A 551 27.01 -13.32 -3.58
N PRO A 552 26.49 -14.24 -4.43
CA PRO A 552 26.52 -15.68 -4.17
C PRO A 552 27.92 -16.18 -3.79
N GLY A 553 28.02 -16.92 -2.69
CA GLY A 553 29.28 -17.38 -2.08
C GLY A 553 30.02 -16.31 -1.27
N GLY A 554 29.47 -15.10 -1.16
CA GLY A 554 30.05 -14.00 -0.39
C GLY A 554 29.88 -14.17 1.12
N ARG A 555 30.80 -13.59 1.89
CA ARG A 555 30.75 -13.49 3.35
C ARG A 555 30.92 -12.06 3.84
N ARG A 556 30.23 -11.70 4.92
CA ARG A 556 30.33 -10.41 5.61
C ARG A 556 30.43 -10.63 7.11
N GLU A 557 31.42 -10.00 7.74
CA GLU A 557 31.68 -10.13 9.17
C GLU A 557 31.37 -8.81 9.89
N VAL A 558 30.68 -8.91 11.03
CA VAL A 558 30.35 -7.78 11.90
C VAL A 558 30.73 -8.14 13.33
N THR A 559 31.67 -7.40 13.91
CA THR A 559 32.09 -7.56 15.31
C THR A 559 31.50 -6.45 16.15
N LEU A 560 30.86 -6.81 17.26
CA LEU A 560 30.21 -5.89 18.18
C LEU A 560 30.58 -6.20 19.64
N PRO A 561 30.73 -5.18 20.51
CA PRO A 561 30.94 -5.38 21.93
C PRO A 561 29.66 -5.87 22.60
N LEU A 562 29.77 -6.87 23.47
CA LEU A 562 28.64 -7.44 24.23
C LEU A 562 28.30 -6.66 25.50
N ALA A 563 29.15 -5.71 25.92
CA ALA A 563 28.91 -4.86 27.08
C ALA A 563 28.05 -3.66 26.67
N PRO A 564 26.79 -3.57 27.11
CA PRO A 564 25.93 -2.46 26.75
C PRO A 564 26.18 -1.31 27.75
N GLY A 565 26.69 -0.19 27.25
CA GLY A 565 26.64 1.10 27.97
C GLY A 565 27.74 1.37 29.01
N GLU A 566 27.69 2.58 29.56
CA GLU A 566 28.73 3.23 30.38
C GLU A 566 29.01 2.54 31.73
N ASP A 567 28.13 1.62 32.17
CA ASP A 567 28.18 0.98 33.50
C ASP A 567 29.07 -0.27 33.59
N ASN A 568 29.67 -0.73 32.48
CA ASN A 568 30.70 -1.79 32.46
C ASN A 568 30.31 -3.17 33.07
N THR A 569 29.05 -3.40 33.47
CA THR A 569 28.58 -4.68 34.04
C THR A 569 27.95 -5.58 32.97
N LEU A 570 28.63 -6.66 32.59
CA LEU A 570 28.12 -7.69 31.68
C LEU A 570 27.21 -8.68 32.43
N GLY A 571 25.91 -8.60 32.22
CA GLY A 571 24.94 -9.58 32.73
C GLY A 571 24.79 -10.78 31.79
N LEU A 572 25.40 -11.92 32.11
CA LEU A 572 25.25 -13.19 31.37
C LEU A 572 24.16 -14.07 32.03
N PRO A 573 23.34 -14.81 31.26
CA PRO A 573 23.43 -15.05 29.82
C PRO A 573 22.76 -13.98 28.94
N LEU A 574 23.36 -13.73 27.77
CA LEU A 574 22.85 -12.83 26.73
C LEU A 574 22.38 -13.63 25.52
N THR A 575 21.35 -13.16 24.83
CA THR A 575 20.94 -13.69 23.52
C THR A 575 21.36 -12.72 22.43
N VAL A 576 22.08 -13.23 21.43
CA VAL A 576 22.43 -12.53 20.17
C VAL A 576 21.55 -13.11 19.06
N ALA A 577 20.53 -12.36 18.65
CA ALA A 577 19.63 -12.74 17.57
C ALA A 577 19.98 -11.98 16.29
N CYS A 578 20.24 -12.71 15.21
CA CYS A 578 20.56 -12.15 13.90
C CYS A 578 19.37 -12.32 12.96
N ALA A 579 18.97 -11.24 12.30
CA ALA A 579 17.90 -11.22 11.31
C ALA A 579 18.29 -10.37 10.10
N LEU A 580 17.81 -10.72 8.92
CA LEU A 580 17.87 -9.87 7.74
C LEU A 580 16.64 -8.98 7.67
N PHE A 581 16.86 -7.70 7.44
CA PHE A 581 15.81 -6.73 7.21
C PHE A 581 15.88 -6.22 5.77
N TYR A 582 14.75 -6.19 5.08
CA TYR A 582 14.62 -5.59 3.76
C TYR A 582 13.76 -4.32 3.83
N SER A 583 14.38 -3.17 3.55
CA SER A 583 13.74 -1.84 3.53
C SER A 583 13.08 -1.58 2.19
N LEU A 584 11.74 -1.53 2.16
CA LEU A 584 11.00 -1.20 0.93
C LEU A 584 11.19 0.28 0.56
N ARG A 585 11.33 1.15 1.56
CA ARG A 585 11.51 2.59 1.37
C ARG A 585 12.78 2.94 0.58
N GLU A 586 13.88 2.23 0.80
CA GLU A 586 15.14 2.51 0.11
C GLU A 586 15.10 2.13 -1.38
N VAL A 587 14.33 1.11 -1.73
CA VAL A 587 14.24 0.58 -3.09
C VAL A 587 13.09 1.23 -3.87
N VAL A 588 11.95 1.43 -3.22
CA VAL A 588 10.71 1.89 -3.85
C VAL A 588 10.47 3.40 -3.64
N GLY A 589 10.99 3.99 -2.55
CA GLY A 589 10.77 5.41 -2.22
C GLY A 589 11.28 6.37 -3.28
N GLY A 590 12.36 6.02 -3.99
CA GLY A 590 12.84 6.80 -5.15
C GLY A 590 12.00 6.62 -6.43
N ALA A 591 11.28 5.50 -6.58
CA ALA A 591 10.46 5.18 -7.74
C ALA A 591 8.99 5.62 -7.62
N LEU A 592 8.52 5.86 -6.38
CA LEU A 592 7.19 6.39 -6.04
C LEU A 592 7.18 7.88 -5.71
N ALA A 593 8.34 8.51 -5.47
CA ALA A 593 8.41 9.96 -5.30
C ALA A 593 7.87 10.66 -6.56
N PRO A 594 6.91 11.61 -6.43
CA PRO A 594 6.41 12.35 -7.58
C PRO A 594 7.57 13.07 -8.25
N SER A 595 7.70 12.88 -9.57
CA SER A 595 8.70 13.57 -10.40
C SER A 595 8.30 15.03 -10.57
N ASP A 596 8.42 15.82 -9.51
CA ASP A 596 8.19 17.25 -9.52
C ASP A 596 9.56 17.96 -9.41
N PRO A 597 10.01 18.71 -10.44
CA PRO A 597 11.34 19.31 -10.45
C PRO A 597 11.51 20.53 -9.52
N PHE A 598 10.55 20.82 -8.63
CA PHE A 598 10.51 22.06 -7.84
C PHE A 598 10.41 21.87 -6.32
N ARG A 599 10.76 20.70 -5.77
CA ARG A 599 10.82 20.54 -4.32
C ARG A 599 12.21 20.11 -3.87
N GLU A 600 12.97 21.07 -3.34
CA GLU A 600 14.21 20.80 -2.61
C GLU A 600 13.91 19.89 -1.41
N PRO A 601 14.72 18.85 -1.15
CA PRO A 601 14.56 18.04 0.04
C PRO A 601 15.09 18.81 1.26
N CYS A 602 14.20 19.16 2.18
CA CYS A 602 14.56 19.71 3.48
C CYS A 602 15.52 18.77 4.22
N VAL A 603 16.72 19.26 4.52
CA VAL A 603 17.69 18.60 5.40
C VAL A 603 17.16 18.69 6.83
N GLY A 604 16.66 17.58 7.36
CA GLY A 604 16.27 17.41 8.75
C GLY A 604 17.18 16.40 9.45
N ALA A 605 17.86 16.86 10.51
CA ALA A 605 18.90 16.16 11.24
C ALA A 605 18.48 14.80 11.84
N CYS A 606 19.44 13.87 11.87
CA CYS A 606 19.36 12.56 12.46
C CYS A 606 19.13 12.60 13.98
N LEU A 607 18.28 11.70 14.49
CA LEU A 607 18.28 11.21 15.87
C LEU A 607 18.06 9.68 15.85
N PRO A 608 18.84 8.88 16.59
CA PRO A 608 18.69 7.44 16.64
C PRO A 608 17.75 7.06 17.79
N SER A 609 16.54 6.60 17.48
CA SER A 609 15.69 5.95 18.47
C SER A 609 14.77 4.92 17.83
N VAL A 610 14.91 3.68 18.28
CA VAL A 610 13.89 2.62 18.31
C VAL A 610 13.42 2.14 16.92
N LEU A 611 13.68 0.86 16.63
CA LEU A 611 13.10 0.00 15.58
C LEU A 611 12.32 0.74 14.47
N PRO A 612 12.70 0.66 13.19
CA PRO A 612 11.93 1.28 12.12
C PRO A 612 10.52 0.68 12.09
N LYS A 613 9.58 1.36 12.75
CA LYS A 613 8.16 1.21 12.46
C LYS A 613 8.00 1.67 11.01
N GLN A 614 7.34 0.81 10.25
CA GLN A 614 6.73 1.05 8.95
C GLN A 614 7.65 0.82 7.73
N GLU A 615 7.28 -0.23 6.97
CA GLU A 615 7.66 -0.55 5.58
C GLU A 615 8.93 -1.40 5.32
N GLY A 616 9.00 -2.62 5.92
CA GLY A 616 10.02 -3.61 5.55
C GLY A 616 9.72 -5.04 6.02
N ILE A 617 10.53 -6.00 5.58
CA ILE A 617 10.40 -7.45 5.91
C ILE A 617 11.57 -7.88 6.80
N CYS A 618 11.30 -8.52 7.94
CA CYS A 618 12.32 -9.12 8.81
C CYS A 618 12.33 -10.65 8.65
N LEU A 619 13.49 -11.24 8.40
CA LEU A 619 13.72 -12.68 8.27
C LEU A 619 14.73 -13.16 9.32
N PRO A 620 14.35 -13.99 10.29
CA PRO A 620 15.27 -14.48 11.32
C PRO A 620 16.29 -15.47 10.72
N LEU A 621 17.58 -15.28 11.05
CA LEU A 621 18.66 -16.14 10.58
C LEU A 621 19.17 -17.10 11.65
N SER A 622 19.52 -16.56 12.82
CA SER A 622 20.12 -17.35 13.91
C SER A 622 19.87 -16.70 15.26
N GLU A 623 19.84 -17.52 16.30
CA GLU A 623 19.80 -17.09 17.69
C GLU A 623 20.93 -17.81 18.43
N HIS A 624 21.82 -17.05 19.06
CA HIS A 624 22.95 -17.60 19.80
C HIS A 624 22.94 -17.08 21.23
N THR A 625 22.95 -18.00 22.20
CA THR A 625 23.00 -17.64 23.61
C THR A 625 24.44 -17.66 24.11
N VAL A 626 24.90 -16.51 24.58
CA VAL A 626 26.23 -16.31 25.16
C VAL A 626 26.13 -16.46 26.67
N ASP A 627 26.94 -17.35 27.23
CA ASP A 627 26.94 -17.66 28.65
C ASP A 627 28.30 -17.50 29.33
N LEU A 628 28.33 -17.77 30.64
CA LEU A 628 29.53 -17.52 31.44
C LEU A 628 30.71 -18.41 31.03
N LEU A 629 30.48 -19.66 30.59
CA LEU A 629 31.55 -20.56 30.19
C LEU A 629 32.27 -20.06 28.93
N GLN A 630 31.53 -19.49 27.97
CA GLN A 630 32.12 -18.83 26.79
C GLN A 630 32.91 -17.56 27.17
N GLY A 631 32.50 -16.87 28.23
CA GLY A 631 33.17 -15.67 28.75
C GLY A 631 34.40 -15.92 29.62
N LEU A 632 34.68 -17.15 30.06
CA LEU A 632 35.83 -17.42 30.94
C LEU A 632 37.17 -17.18 30.23
N ARG A 633 38.06 -16.45 30.89
CA ARG A 633 39.45 -16.23 30.47
C ARG A 633 40.41 -17.12 31.24
N PHE A 634 41.51 -17.52 30.60
CA PHE A 634 42.53 -18.37 31.21
C PHE A 634 43.92 -17.73 31.10
N PRO A 635 44.18 -16.64 31.86
CA PRO A 635 45.40 -15.84 31.71
C PRO A 635 46.70 -16.58 32.06
N GLY A 636 46.64 -17.66 32.86
CA GLY A 636 47.82 -18.41 33.32
C GLY A 636 48.35 -19.49 32.37
N LEU A 637 47.70 -19.73 31.21
CA LEU A 637 47.96 -20.93 30.39
C LEU A 637 48.27 -20.64 28.91
N ALA A 638 48.49 -19.38 28.51
CA ALA A 638 48.82 -19.03 27.14
C ALA A 638 50.29 -19.35 26.79
N MET A 639 50.53 -20.36 25.95
CA MET A 639 51.75 -20.49 25.16
C MET A 639 51.77 -19.41 24.06
N LEU A 640 52.79 -18.54 24.05
CA LEU A 640 53.03 -17.56 22.99
C LEU A 640 53.28 -18.23 21.62
N PRO A 641 52.87 -17.55 20.52
CA PRO A 641 53.78 -17.36 19.39
C PRO A 641 54.03 -15.87 19.12
N ALA A 642 55.30 -15.49 19.30
CA ALA A 642 56.06 -14.41 18.67
C ALA A 642 55.37 -13.09 18.24
N SER A 643 55.49 -12.07 19.10
CA SER A 643 56.18 -10.84 18.68
C SER A 643 56.97 -10.24 19.84
N LEU A 644 58.17 -9.80 19.49
CA LEU A 644 59.27 -9.40 20.35
C LEU A 644 58.94 -8.16 21.19
N LEU A 645 59.51 -8.13 22.41
CA LEU A 645 59.66 -6.99 23.33
C LEU A 645 58.39 -6.55 24.10
N SER A 646 58.13 -7.22 25.22
CA SER A 646 57.50 -6.55 26.37
C SER A 646 58.61 -5.85 27.18
N PRO A 647 58.52 -4.55 27.50
CA PRO A 647 59.45 -3.95 28.43
C PRO A 647 59.20 -4.52 29.84
N ALA A 648 60.25 -4.54 30.66
CA ALA A 648 60.16 -4.92 32.06
C ALA A 648 59.04 -4.14 32.78
N PRO A 649 58.36 -4.74 33.77
CA PRO A 649 57.32 -4.05 34.53
C PRO A 649 57.92 -2.80 35.18
N ASP A 650 57.23 -1.66 35.00
CA ASP A 650 57.63 -0.38 35.55
C ASP A 650 57.60 -0.47 37.09
N PRO A 651 58.70 -0.17 37.81
CA PRO A 651 58.73 -0.22 39.27
C PRO A 651 57.69 0.71 39.93
N VAL A 652 57.10 1.63 39.17
CA VAL A 652 56.01 2.51 39.62
C VAL A 652 54.68 1.75 39.80
N ASP A 653 54.38 0.72 39.00
CA ASP A 653 53.15 -0.07 39.17
C ASP A 653 53.19 -0.99 40.41
N ASN A 654 54.39 -1.45 40.79
CA ASN A 654 54.61 -2.16 42.05
C ASN A 654 54.55 -1.22 43.26
N LEU A 655 55.01 0.04 43.12
CA LEU A 655 54.92 1.05 44.18
C LEU A 655 53.50 1.59 44.37
N LEU A 656 52.71 1.71 43.30
CA LEU A 656 51.30 2.12 43.36
C LEU A 656 50.38 0.99 43.87
N GLY A 657 50.82 -0.27 43.75
CA GLY A 657 50.15 -1.42 44.37
C GLY A 657 50.25 -1.46 45.90
N GLU A 658 51.32 -0.89 46.48
CA GLU A 658 51.60 -0.94 47.92
C GLU A 658 51.27 0.36 48.69
N HIS A 659 50.76 1.42 48.05
CA HIS A 659 50.50 2.73 48.70
C HIS A 659 49.03 3.19 48.69
N VAL A 660 48.07 2.26 48.59
CA VAL A 660 46.64 2.53 48.83
C VAL A 660 46.21 2.00 50.21
N GLU A 661 46.92 2.43 51.25
CA GLU A 661 46.38 2.50 52.61
C GLU A 661 46.23 3.99 52.97
N GLY A 662 44.99 4.47 53.04
CA GLY A 662 44.68 5.82 53.52
C GLY A 662 44.15 6.77 52.45
N GLY A 663 42.88 6.64 52.09
CA GLY A 663 42.20 7.61 51.24
C GLY A 663 40.76 7.22 50.96
N THR A 664 39.82 7.83 51.66
CA THR A 664 38.37 7.60 51.59
C THR A 664 37.85 7.94 50.19
N SER A 665 37.78 6.94 49.31
CA SER A 665 36.98 6.96 48.08
C SER A 665 36.30 5.61 47.94
N LEU A 666 34.97 5.64 47.80
CA LEU A 666 34.10 4.47 47.78
C LEU A 666 34.43 3.54 46.60
N ARG A 667 35.20 2.49 46.89
CA ARG A 667 35.38 1.29 46.05
C ARG A 667 34.50 0.17 46.63
N PRO A 668 33.29 -0.11 46.10
CA PRO A 668 32.46 -1.17 46.63
C PRO A 668 32.55 -2.43 45.75
N ALA A 669 32.98 -3.55 46.36
CA ALA A 669 32.68 -4.96 46.04
C ALA A 669 33.92 -5.88 46.17
N SER A 670 35.08 -5.50 45.63
CA SER A 670 36.25 -6.38 45.50
C SER A 670 36.97 -6.73 46.82
N LEU A 671 36.77 -5.97 47.90
CA LEU A 671 37.33 -6.27 49.22
C LEU A 671 36.41 -7.11 50.13
N ARG A 672 35.11 -7.19 49.83
CA ARG A 672 34.17 -8.04 50.63
C ARG A 672 34.20 -9.52 50.22
N ALA A 673 34.62 -9.83 49.00
CA ALA A 673 34.68 -11.21 48.50
C ALA A 673 35.80 -12.07 49.12
N ARG A 674 36.82 -11.46 49.76
CA ARG A 674 37.94 -12.20 50.38
C ARG A 674 37.59 -12.89 51.72
N TYR A 675 36.38 -12.68 52.25
CA TYR A 675 36.00 -13.14 53.60
C TYR A 675 34.78 -14.08 53.63
N LEU A 676 34.25 -14.51 52.47
CA LEU A 676 33.17 -15.50 52.38
C LEU A 676 33.73 -16.84 51.89
N PRO A 677 33.29 -17.99 52.45
CA PRO A 677 33.69 -19.30 51.94
C PRO A 677 33.23 -19.45 50.47
N PRO A 678 34.04 -20.08 49.61
CA PRO A 678 33.69 -20.26 48.21
C PRO A 678 32.38 -21.05 48.09
N SER A 679 31.50 -20.59 47.21
CA SER A 679 30.25 -21.28 46.92
C SER A 679 30.52 -22.43 45.95
N LEU A 680 30.13 -23.64 46.34
CA LEU A 680 30.22 -24.86 45.54
C LEU A 680 28.85 -25.24 44.96
N ALA A 681 28.82 -25.67 43.71
CA ALA A 681 27.72 -26.43 43.12
C ALA A 681 28.26 -27.65 42.39
N ALA A 682 27.48 -28.74 42.37
CA ALA A 682 27.91 -30.02 41.80
C ALA A 682 26.78 -30.68 41.03
N ILE A 683 27.06 -31.21 39.84
CA ILE A 683 26.10 -31.95 39.02
C ILE A 683 26.64 -33.36 38.79
N ARG A 684 25.80 -34.39 38.98
CA ARG A 684 26.20 -35.78 38.78
C ARG A 684 25.49 -36.38 37.57
N VAL A 685 26.29 -36.95 36.67
CA VAL A 685 25.83 -37.54 35.41
C VAL A 685 26.34 -38.97 35.29
N SER A 686 25.55 -39.88 34.72
CA SER A 686 25.98 -41.25 34.50
C SER A 686 27.17 -41.30 33.53
N ALA A 687 28.17 -42.12 33.86
CA ALA A 687 29.34 -42.28 33.00
C ALA A 687 28.96 -42.95 31.66
N GLU A 688 27.87 -43.73 31.65
CA GLU A 688 27.31 -44.36 30.44
C GLU A 688 26.75 -43.32 29.48
N LEU A 689 25.91 -42.40 29.97
CA LEU A 689 25.29 -41.34 29.17
C LEU A 689 26.33 -40.38 28.59
N LEU A 690 27.35 -40.01 29.37
CA LEU A 690 28.45 -39.20 28.83
C LEU A 690 29.28 -39.96 27.80
N ARG A 691 29.50 -41.27 27.99
CA ARG A 691 30.20 -42.09 26.99
C ARG A 691 29.41 -42.22 25.69
N THR A 692 28.08 -42.31 25.74
CA THR A 692 27.24 -42.34 24.54
C THR A 692 27.15 -40.97 23.87
N ALA A 693 27.06 -39.88 24.63
CA ALA A 693 27.03 -38.52 24.09
C ALA A 693 28.34 -38.10 23.39
N LEU A 694 29.49 -38.49 23.94
CA LEU A 694 30.82 -38.02 23.51
C LEU A 694 31.51 -38.94 22.50
N GLN A 695 30.82 -40.02 22.08
CA GLN A 695 31.38 -41.18 21.37
C GLN A 695 31.99 -40.85 19.99
N ASP A 696 31.66 -39.70 19.38
CA ASP A 696 32.05 -39.36 18.00
C ASP A 696 33.41 -38.61 17.84
N GLY A 697 34.21 -38.40 18.90
CA GLY A 697 35.45 -37.60 18.73
C GLY A 697 36.62 -37.77 19.71
N HIS A 698 36.53 -38.65 20.70
CA HIS A 698 37.44 -38.63 21.86
C HIS A 698 38.15 -39.96 22.16
N SER A 699 38.45 -40.77 21.14
CA SER A 699 39.11 -42.08 21.31
C SER A 699 40.49 -41.95 21.99
N GLY A 700 40.58 -42.36 23.26
CA GLY A 700 41.82 -42.41 24.04
C GLY A 700 41.96 -41.43 25.20
N LEU A 701 40.98 -40.52 25.41
CA LEU A 701 40.99 -39.57 26.54
C LEU A 701 40.21 -40.12 27.76
N SER A 702 40.58 -39.67 28.96
CA SER A 702 39.79 -39.96 30.16
C SER A 702 38.41 -39.29 30.04
N LEU A 703 37.36 -39.93 30.56
CA LEU A 703 36.00 -39.41 30.49
C LEU A 703 35.89 -38.01 31.11
N CYS A 704 36.66 -37.75 32.18
CA CYS A 704 36.71 -36.45 32.85
C CYS A 704 37.27 -35.35 31.92
N SER A 705 38.35 -35.64 31.18
CA SER A 705 38.92 -34.67 30.24
C SER A 705 38.00 -34.45 29.02
N ALA A 706 37.39 -35.51 28.48
CA ALA A 706 36.44 -35.40 27.39
C ALA A 706 35.22 -34.54 27.79
N THR A 707 34.74 -34.68 29.03
CA THR A 707 33.62 -33.88 29.55
C THR A 707 34.01 -32.40 29.67
N LEU A 708 35.24 -32.10 30.11
CA LEU A 708 35.72 -30.72 30.21
C LEU A 708 35.88 -30.06 28.84
N GLN A 709 36.41 -30.81 27.86
CA GLN A 709 36.53 -30.34 26.47
C GLN A 709 35.15 -30.05 25.85
N TRP A 710 34.17 -30.89 26.13
CA TRP A 710 32.80 -30.68 25.65
C TRP A 710 32.14 -29.46 26.30
N LEU A 711 32.30 -29.27 27.62
CA LEU A 711 31.77 -28.09 28.32
C LEU A 711 32.34 -26.77 27.79
N LEU A 712 33.61 -26.79 27.36
CA LEU A 712 34.34 -25.62 26.85
C LEU A 712 34.42 -25.57 25.32
N ALA A 713 33.65 -26.38 24.58
CA ALA A 713 33.78 -26.51 23.13
C ALA A 713 33.67 -25.18 22.35
N GLU A 714 32.89 -24.23 22.88
CA GLU A 714 32.67 -22.90 22.31
C GLU A 714 33.62 -21.83 22.87
N ASN A 715 34.58 -22.22 23.72
CA ASN A 715 35.59 -21.33 24.30
C ASN A 715 36.96 -21.58 23.65
N THR A 716 37.71 -20.51 23.40
CA THR A 716 39.10 -20.54 22.90
C THR A 716 40.06 -21.42 23.71
N ALA A 717 39.77 -21.68 24.99
CA ALA A 717 40.59 -22.50 25.86
C ALA A 717 40.43 -24.02 25.63
N VAL A 718 39.49 -24.46 24.78
CA VAL A 718 39.31 -25.88 24.48
C VAL A 718 40.57 -26.52 23.94
N ASP A 719 41.35 -25.80 23.13
CA ASP A 719 42.60 -26.29 22.54
C ASP A 719 43.68 -26.56 23.61
N LEU A 720 43.68 -25.79 24.69
CA LEU A 720 44.58 -25.99 25.84
C LEU A 720 44.17 -27.23 26.64
N VAL A 721 42.87 -27.40 26.89
CA VAL A 721 42.33 -28.58 27.58
C VAL A 721 42.58 -29.85 26.76
N LYS A 722 42.48 -29.75 25.43
CA LYS A 722 42.84 -30.83 24.49
C LYS A 722 44.32 -31.17 24.55
N ALA A 723 45.20 -30.16 24.54
CA ALA A 723 46.65 -30.38 24.55
C ALA A 723 47.17 -31.01 25.85
N GLN A 724 46.57 -30.70 27.00
CA GLN A 724 47.04 -31.12 28.32
C GLN A 724 46.18 -32.19 29.00
N ALA A 725 45.07 -32.62 28.37
CA ALA A 725 44.14 -33.61 28.91
C ALA A 725 43.66 -33.32 30.34
N LEU A 726 43.36 -32.04 30.64
CA LEU A 726 43.01 -31.57 31.98
C LEU A 726 41.63 -32.10 32.42
N SER A 727 41.48 -32.38 33.71
CA SER A 727 40.21 -32.69 34.39
C SER A 727 39.73 -31.56 35.32
N SER A 728 40.54 -30.52 35.51
CA SER A 728 40.23 -29.33 36.29
C SER A 728 40.88 -28.10 35.64
N ILE A 729 40.18 -26.96 35.70
CA ILE A 729 40.68 -25.69 35.17
C ILE A 729 40.14 -24.50 35.98
N GLN A 730 40.98 -23.48 36.15
CA GLN A 730 40.62 -22.21 36.80
C GLN A 730 40.58 -21.10 35.75
N GLY A 731 39.43 -20.43 35.63
CA GLY A 731 39.23 -19.30 34.73
C GLY A 731 38.76 -18.04 35.47
N VAL A 732 38.86 -16.91 34.81
CA VAL A 732 38.42 -15.60 35.30
C VAL A 732 37.17 -15.19 34.53
N ALA A 733 36.07 -14.93 35.23
CA ALA A 733 34.82 -14.45 34.68
C ALA A 733 34.92 -12.98 34.19
N PRO A 734 33.98 -12.51 33.35
CA PRO A 734 33.96 -11.13 32.84
C PRO A 734 33.94 -10.04 33.92
N ASP A 735 33.43 -10.36 35.12
CA ASP A 735 33.41 -9.48 36.29
C ASP A 735 34.74 -9.49 37.09
N GLY A 736 35.73 -10.27 36.64
CA GLY A 736 37.04 -10.42 37.26
C GLY A 736 37.10 -11.47 38.38
N THR A 737 36.04 -12.26 38.58
CA THR A 737 35.99 -13.28 39.64
C THR A 737 36.53 -14.63 39.18
N ASP A 738 37.21 -15.35 40.06
CA ASP A 738 37.75 -16.68 39.75
C ASP A 738 36.63 -17.73 39.80
N VAL A 739 36.61 -18.59 38.78
CA VAL A 739 35.73 -19.75 38.67
C VAL A 739 36.58 -20.99 38.42
N HIS A 740 36.44 -21.98 39.29
CA HIS A 740 37.17 -23.24 39.21
C HIS A 740 36.20 -24.38 38.84
N LEU A 741 36.50 -25.08 37.75
CA LEU A 741 35.74 -26.21 37.25
C LEU A 741 36.53 -27.49 37.49
N THR A 742 35.95 -28.46 38.18
CA THR A 742 36.59 -29.76 38.46
C THR A 742 35.67 -30.89 38.04
N ILE A 743 36.19 -31.85 37.31
CA ILE A 743 35.45 -33.04 36.86
C ILE A 743 36.06 -34.28 37.51
N LEU A 744 35.24 -34.99 38.29
CA LEU A 744 35.65 -36.16 39.07
C LEU A 744 34.79 -37.36 38.71
N GLN A 745 35.37 -38.55 38.71
CA GLN A 745 34.63 -39.79 38.59
C GLN A 745 34.32 -40.35 39.98
N VAL A 746 33.04 -40.55 40.29
CA VAL A 746 32.54 -40.95 41.61
C VAL A 746 31.63 -42.18 41.46
N ALA A 747 31.78 -43.15 42.36
CA ALA A 747 30.93 -44.34 42.42
C ALA A 747 29.79 -44.12 43.42
N VAL A 748 28.54 -44.35 43.00
CA VAL A 748 27.35 -44.19 43.85
C VAL A 748 26.76 -45.56 44.19
N THR A 749 26.76 -45.91 45.48
CA THR A 749 26.52 -47.29 45.97
C THR A 749 25.04 -47.65 46.18
N ASP A 750 24.12 -46.70 46.18
CA ASP A 750 22.77 -46.90 46.77
C ASP A 750 21.60 -46.99 45.77
N LEU A 751 21.86 -46.84 44.47
CA LEU A 751 20.83 -46.63 43.43
C LEU A 751 20.42 -47.87 42.64
N CYS A 752 21.36 -48.79 42.41
CA CYS A 752 21.12 -50.01 41.62
C CYS A 752 21.23 -51.26 42.49
N PRO A 753 20.35 -52.26 42.30
CA PRO A 753 20.50 -53.57 42.95
C PRO A 753 21.72 -54.36 42.42
N ALA A 754 22.26 -53.98 41.25
CA ALA A 754 23.37 -54.65 40.57
C ALA A 754 24.79 -54.20 40.99
N GLY A 755 24.93 -53.20 41.87
CA GLY A 755 26.23 -52.67 42.32
C GLY A 755 26.37 -51.14 42.15
N PRO A 756 27.55 -50.56 42.51
CA PRO A 756 27.76 -49.13 42.46
C PRO A 756 27.76 -48.60 41.02
N LEU A 757 26.96 -47.56 40.75
CA LEU A 757 26.93 -46.86 39.48
C LEU A 757 28.14 -45.92 39.35
N GLN A 758 28.82 -45.97 38.21
CA GLN A 758 29.89 -45.03 37.87
C GLN A 758 29.30 -43.72 37.35
N THR A 759 29.65 -42.61 37.99
CA THR A 759 29.09 -41.28 37.71
C THR A 759 30.22 -40.26 37.57
N VAL A 760 29.99 -39.21 36.81
CA VAL A 760 30.90 -38.07 36.67
C VAL A 760 30.26 -36.90 37.42
N GLU A 761 30.96 -36.38 38.41
CA GLU A 761 30.59 -35.19 39.18
C GLU A 761 31.34 -33.98 38.63
N ILE A 762 30.58 -32.97 38.19
CA ILE A 762 31.10 -31.69 37.69
C ILE A 762 30.88 -30.66 38.79
N GLN A 763 31.97 -30.16 39.36
CA GLN A 763 31.98 -29.19 40.44
C GLN A 763 32.35 -27.81 39.90
N VAL A 764 31.63 -26.79 40.38
CA VAL A 764 31.87 -25.37 40.11
C VAL A 764 32.10 -24.68 41.44
N GLU A 765 33.24 -24.01 41.56
CA GLU A 765 33.63 -23.26 42.75
C GLU A 765 33.94 -21.80 42.39
N SER A 766 33.39 -20.84 43.12
CA SER A 766 33.72 -19.42 42.97
C SER A 766 33.51 -18.64 44.27
N SER A 767 34.27 -17.56 44.44
CA SER A 767 34.05 -16.57 45.52
C SER A 767 32.82 -15.68 45.25
N SER A 768 32.33 -15.63 44.01
CA SER A 768 31.14 -14.90 43.61
C SER A 768 29.96 -15.84 43.40
N LEU A 769 28.87 -15.57 44.12
CA LEU A 769 27.63 -16.34 43.97
C LEU A 769 27.06 -16.19 42.54
N ALA A 770 27.10 -14.98 41.98
CA ALA A 770 26.56 -14.72 40.64
C ALA A 770 27.30 -15.50 39.56
N SER A 771 28.64 -15.55 39.65
CA SER A 771 29.49 -16.30 38.71
C SER A 771 29.30 -17.81 38.86
N MET A 772 29.19 -18.31 40.10
CA MET A 772 28.86 -19.72 40.32
C MET A 772 27.49 -20.07 39.73
N CYS A 773 26.44 -19.27 40.00
CA CYS A 773 25.10 -19.47 39.45
C CYS A 773 25.12 -19.47 37.92
N GLY A 774 25.83 -18.52 37.30
CA GLY A 774 25.94 -18.40 35.84
C GLY A 774 26.65 -19.60 35.20
N ALA A 775 27.75 -20.06 35.79
CA ALA A 775 28.47 -21.24 35.32
C ALA A 775 27.64 -22.52 35.53
N HIS A 776 27.04 -22.69 36.71
CA HIS A 776 26.17 -23.84 37.00
C HIS A 776 24.99 -23.90 36.03
N HIS A 777 24.33 -22.76 35.76
CA HIS A 777 23.25 -22.69 34.78
C HIS A 777 23.70 -23.02 33.35
N ALA A 778 24.88 -22.54 32.94
CA ALA A 778 25.47 -22.85 31.63
C ALA A 778 25.77 -24.36 31.46
N ILE A 779 26.21 -25.04 32.53
CA ILE A 779 26.43 -26.49 32.53
C ILE A 779 25.09 -27.23 32.44
N VAL A 780 24.10 -26.87 33.27
CA VAL A 780 22.77 -27.49 33.25
C VAL A 780 22.13 -27.36 31.87
N ARG A 781 22.23 -26.20 31.21
CA ARG A 781 21.68 -25.99 29.86
C ARG A 781 22.32 -26.92 28.83
N ARG A 782 23.65 -27.03 28.82
CA ARG A 782 24.36 -27.96 27.92
C ARG A 782 23.97 -29.41 28.21
N MET A 783 23.82 -29.79 29.48
CA MET A 783 23.38 -31.14 29.86
C MET A 783 21.95 -31.43 29.40
N GLN A 784 21.02 -30.50 29.57
CA GLN A 784 19.65 -30.63 29.07
C GLN A 784 19.61 -30.80 27.55
N ALA A 785 20.37 -29.98 26.81
CA ALA A 785 20.45 -30.09 25.35
C ALA A 785 20.99 -31.46 24.90
N MET A 786 22.02 -31.97 25.58
CA MET A 786 22.59 -33.30 25.32
C MET A 786 21.56 -34.42 25.59
N VAL A 787 20.86 -34.37 26.73
CA VAL A 787 19.84 -35.39 27.08
C VAL A 787 18.69 -35.38 26.08
N VAL A 788 18.22 -34.20 25.66
CA VAL A 788 17.15 -34.08 24.64
C VAL A 788 17.62 -34.63 23.29
N ALA A 789 18.86 -34.34 22.87
CA ALA A 789 19.41 -34.88 21.62
C ALA A 789 19.50 -36.41 21.65
N LEU A 790 19.98 -36.99 22.76
CA LEU A 790 20.06 -38.44 22.92
C LEU A 790 18.69 -39.12 23.01
N ALA A 791 17.70 -38.48 23.63
CA ALA A 791 16.33 -39.00 23.69
C ALA A 791 15.69 -39.16 22.30
N THR A 792 16.06 -38.33 21.33
CA THR A 792 15.58 -38.44 19.94
C THR A 792 16.25 -39.55 19.14
N GLN A 793 17.43 -40.02 19.57
CA GLN A 793 18.23 -41.04 18.86
C GLN A 793 17.92 -42.48 19.27
N GLY A 794 16.97 -42.71 20.20
CA GLY A 794 16.36 -44.02 20.44
C GLY A 794 17.36 -45.14 20.76
N GLY A 795 18.23 -44.93 21.75
CA GLY A 795 19.34 -45.86 21.98
C GLY A 795 19.96 -45.86 23.37
N SER A 796 19.18 -46.07 24.43
CA SER A 796 19.71 -46.72 25.64
C SER A 796 18.60 -47.39 26.44
N SER A 797 18.84 -48.62 26.90
CA SER A 797 18.01 -49.24 27.92
C SER A 797 18.29 -48.56 29.25
N PRO A 798 17.29 -48.07 30.00
CA PRO A 798 17.54 -47.48 31.30
C PRO A 798 18.17 -48.53 32.24
N PRO A 799 19.13 -48.14 33.10
CA PRO A 799 19.65 -49.05 34.11
C PRO A 799 18.52 -49.53 35.03
N ASP A 800 18.64 -50.74 35.61
CA ASP A 800 17.69 -51.25 36.59
C ASP A 800 17.83 -50.46 37.89
N LEU A 801 16.90 -49.52 38.11
CA LEU A 801 16.95 -48.55 39.22
C LEU A 801 15.95 -48.92 40.30
N ARG A 802 16.30 -48.67 41.56
CA ARG A 802 15.35 -48.77 42.67
C ARG A 802 14.27 -47.69 42.53
N LEU A 803 13.12 -48.06 41.97
CA LEU A 803 11.99 -47.16 41.71
C LEU A 803 11.54 -46.35 42.95
N GLN A 804 11.64 -46.94 44.15
CA GLN A 804 11.33 -46.27 45.41
C GLN A 804 12.25 -45.06 45.71
N TYR A 805 13.53 -45.16 45.39
CA TYR A 805 14.49 -44.07 45.60
C TYR A 805 14.22 -42.91 44.62
N LEU A 806 13.92 -43.23 43.36
CA LEU A 806 13.55 -42.23 42.35
C LEU A 806 12.25 -41.49 42.71
N HIS A 807 11.20 -42.21 43.16
CA HIS A 807 9.96 -41.56 43.60
C HIS A 807 10.18 -40.65 44.81
N GLN A 808 11.00 -41.04 45.78
CA GLN A 808 11.33 -40.18 46.92
C GLN A 808 12.09 -38.93 46.50
N MET A 809 13.05 -39.11 45.59
CA MET A 809 13.84 -38.02 45.00
C MET A 809 12.96 -37.05 44.21
N GLN A 810 12.08 -37.56 43.36
CA GLN A 810 11.11 -36.77 42.61
C GLN A 810 10.17 -36.00 43.55
N ALA A 811 9.58 -36.66 44.55
CA ALA A 811 8.68 -36.01 45.50
C ALA A 811 9.36 -34.87 46.29
N ASN A 812 10.63 -35.08 46.69
CA ASN A 812 11.42 -34.03 47.35
C ASN A 812 11.68 -32.84 46.42
N HIS A 813 12.03 -33.08 45.15
CA HIS A 813 12.28 -32.01 44.18
C HIS A 813 11.00 -31.28 43.76
N GLU A 814 9.87 -31.98 43.63
CA GLU A 814 8.55 -31.38 43.37
C GLU A 814 8.11 -30.49 44.54
N ALA A 815 8.42 -30.87 45.79
CA ALA A 815 8.17 -30.03 46.96
C ALA A 815 9.00 -28.74 46.93
N LEU A 816 10.30 -28.84 46.61
CA LEU A 816 11.19 -27.68 46.46
C LEU A 816 10.76 -26.77 45.31
N LEU A 817 10.33 -27.35 44.18
CA LEU A 817 9.84 -26.59 43.03
C LEU A 817 8.56 -25.83 43.35
N ARG A 818 7.61 -26.44 44.07
CA ARG A 818 6.40 -25.76 44.57
C ARG A 818 6.74 -24.61 45.52
N GLU A 819 7.77 -24.78 46.37
CA GLU A 819 8.22 -23.72 47.27
C GLU A 819 8.88 -22.55 46.52
N VAL A 820 9.71 -22.83 45.51
CA VAL A 820 10.30 -21.80 44.64
C VAL A 820 9.23 -21.02 43.87
N GLN A 821 8.23 -21.72 43.31
CA GLN A 821 7.09 -21.09 42.63
C GLN A 821 6.31 -20.16 43.57
N ALA A 822 5.99 -20.62 44.79
CA ALA A 822 5.28 -19.82 45.78
C ALA A 822 6.06 -18.57 46.22
N LEU A 823 7.38 -18.65 46.32
CA LEU A 823 8.24 -17.50 46.68
C LEU A 823 8.41 -16.53 45.52
N ARG A 824 8.46 -17.02 44.27
CA ARG A 824 8.46 -16.16 43.08
C ARG A 824 7.17 -15.33 42.99
N ASP A 825 6.03 -15.98 43.16
CA ASP A 825 4.73 -15.31 43.06
C ASP A 825 4.55 -14.26 44.19
N ARG A 826 5.19 -14.47 45.35
CA ARG A 826 5.25 -13.48 46.45
C ARG A 826 6.14 -12.27 46.15
N LEU A 827 7.30 -12.46 45.50
CA LEU A 827 8.21 -11.37 45.14
C LEU A 827 7.56 -10.33 44.21
N CYS A 828 6.58 -10.73 43.40
CA CYS A 828 5.82 -9.81 42.56
C CYS A 828 4.84 -8.91 43.35
N THR A 829 4.63 -9.16 44.65
CA THR A 829 3.57 -8.54 45.47
C THR A 829 4.03 -7.89 46.77
N GLU A 830 5.28 -8.10 47.21
CA GLU A 830 5.77 -7.68 48.54
C GLU A 830 6.60 -6.38 48.54
N ASP A 831 6.52 -5.62 49.65
CA ASP A 831 7.35 -4.43 49.92
C ASP A 831 8.85 -4.80 50.15
N GLU A 832 9.75 -3.83 50.05
CA GLU A 832 11.22 -3.95 50.19
C GLU A 832 11.70 -4.83 51.37
N ALA A 833 11.04 -4.77 52.53
CA ALA A 833 11.40 -5.58 53.70
C ALA A 833 11.00 -7.07 53.56
N GLY A 834 9.90 -7.36 52.88
CA GLY A 834 9.48 -8.73 52.52
C GLY A 834 10.38 -9.32 51.44
N SER A 835 10.79 -8.50 50.47
CA SER A 835 11.69 -8.90 49.38
C SER A 835 13.02 -9.49 49.88
N ARG A 836 13.60 -8.94 50.96
CA ARG A 836 14.85 -9.42 51.55
C ARG A 836 14.71 -10.79 52.23
N ALA A 837 13.65 -10.99 53.02
CA ALA A 837 13.39 -12.28 53.66
C ALA A 837 13.11 -13.37 52.61
N THR A 838 12.38 -13.00 51.55
CA THR A 838 12.09 -13.89 50.43
C THR A 838 13.35 -14.21 49.62
N ALA A 839 14.25 -13.23 49.41
CA ALA A 839 15.56 -13.47 48.79
C ALA A 839 16.47 -14.38 49.63
N GLU A 840 16.53 -14.21 50.96
CA GLU A 840 17.28 -15.09 51.85
C GLU A 840 16.74 -16.54 51.82
N ARG A 841 15.41 -16.70 51.75
CA ARG A 841 14.79 -18.02 51.61
C ARG A 841 15.08 -18.67 50.26
N LEU A 842 15.06 -17.90 49.17
CA LEU A 842 15.45 -18.39 47.84
C LEU A 842 16.92 -18.81 47.79
N LEU A 843 17.82 -18.09 48.46
CA LEU A 843 19.23 -18.47 48.57
C LEU A 843 19.41 -19.80 49.31
N GLN A 844 18.63 -20.03 50.38
CA GLN A 844 18.61 -21.31 51.09
C GLN A 844 18.09 -22.45 50.21
N LEU A 845 16.98 -22.25 49.50
CA LEU A 845 16.44 -23.26 48.58
C LEU A 845 17.41 -23.56 47.44
N TYR A 846 18.01 -22.52 46.87
CA TYR A 846 19.02 -22.69 45.85
C TYR A 846 20.24 -23.47 46.38
N SER A 847 20.67 -23.24 47.63
CA SER A 847 21.75 -24.03 48.24
C SER A 847 21.42 -25.54 48.33
N GLN A 848 20.15 -25.90 48.55
CA GLN A 848 19.69 -27.29 48.55
C GLN A 848 19.63 -27.88 47.13
N LEU A 849 19.38 -27.04 46.12
CA LEU A 849 19.31 -27.43 44.71
C LEU A 849 20.68 -27.44 44.00
N ARG A 850 21.74 -26.84 44.58
CA ARG A 850 23.11 -26.80 44.03
C ARG A 850 23.82 -28.15 44.02
N SER A 851 23.43 -29.05 44.91
CA SER A 851 23.89 -30.44 44.94
C SER A 851 22.66 -31.33 44.80
N PRO A 852 22.02 -31.35 43.62
CA PRO A 852 20.90 -32.24 43.43
C PRO A 852 21.43 -33.65 43.67
N SER A 853 20.83 -34.36 44.62
CA SER A 853 21.01 -35.80 44.76
C SER A 853 20.51 -36.57 43.50
N LEU A 854 20.01 -35.82 42.51
CA LEU A 854 19.44 -36.24 41.24
C LEU A 854 20.58 -36.56 40.27
N LEU A 855 20.63 -37.83 39.89
CA LEU A 855 21.55 -38.34 38.88
C LEU A 855 20.87 -38.33 37.52
N LEU A 856 21.50 -37.69 36.55
CA LEU A 856 21.12 -37.76 35.15
C LEU A 856 21.59 -39.11 34.60
N LEU A 857 20.65 -39.99 34.24
CA LEU A 857 20.91 -41.39 33.89
C LEU A 857 20.85 -41.65 32.39
#